data_AF-A0A7X3SJH7-F1
#
_entry.id   AF-A0A7X3SJH7-F1
#
_cell.length_a   1.000
_cell.length_b   1.000
_cell.length_c   1.000
_cell.angle_alpha   90.00
_cell.angle_beta   90.00
_cell.angle_gamma   90.00
#
_symmetry.space_group_name_H-M   'P 1'
#
loop_
_entity.id
_entity.type
_entity.pdbx_description
1 polymer ?
#
loop_
_entity_poly.entity_id
_entity_poly.type
_entity_poly.pdbx_seq_one_letter_code
_entity_poly.pdbx_strand_id
1 'polypeptide(L)'
;MIDKTSIRELKGIGDKTQKLFEKLGVSTVGDLIRYYPRGYDVYEDPVPISEVEEDRTQTISGAIYGRVQVSGNAKMQVTTLYVKDLTGTLKVIWFRMPFLRSTFARGGAVTLRGRIVRRRDGLVLEHPEIFYPCEKYGDRLNTLQPLYGLTSGLTNNAVAKAVRQALDGMNLAADLLPKELRLRYGLAEYNYAVRGIHFPEDKEVFFHARDRLVFEEFLAFILSIRRLKDKNEKLANEYVIEEKPETGAFLQGLPFRLTDAQQKVWKEIGEDMAGETVMSRLVQGDVGSGKTIVAVLALLNTALNGYQGAMMAPTEVLARQHYESITRLFDTYGIKVKVELLTGSMTAKEKRRAYDRIECGYARIIIGTHALIQGGVNYDCLALVVTDEQHRFGVKQREAFAKKGSVPHVLVMSATPIPRTLAIILYGDLDISVIDELPANRLPIKNCVVDTGYRKTAYSFMKKQVAEGRQCYVICPMVEESETMEAENVVDYASMLQDELGGEIEVSYLHGKMRQTQKDDIMDRFGRNEIQVLVSTTVIEVGIDVPNATVMMVENSERFGLAQLHQLRGRVGRGKHQSYCIFMSSSKSKDTKERLGILNKTNDGFKIASEDLRLRGPGDLFGIRQSGLMDFRLGDVYQDAKLLQMANEAADELLNSENDWMKNLPDYEGTSSVII
;
A
#
# COMPACT_ATOMS: atom_id res chain seq x y z
N MET A 1 29.03 5.14 22.82
CA MET A 1 30.30 4.38 22.60
C MET A 1 30.11 2.85 22.64
N ILE A 2 29.08 2.30 23.30
CA ILE A 2 28.83 0.85 23.35
C ILE A 2 28.20 0.30 22.06
N ASP A 3 27.48 1.13 21.29
CA ASP A 3 26.78 0.64 20.08
C ASP A 3 27.70 0.10 18.99
N LYS A 4 28.94 0.60 18.90
CA LYS A 4 29.95 0.16 17.91
C LYS A 4 30.83 -0.98 18.43
N THR A 5 30.64 -1.39 19.68
CA THR A 5 31.41 -2.47 20.31
C THR A 5 31.04 -3.81 19.68
N SER A 6 32.03 -4.67 19.43
CA SER A 6 31.77 -6.00 18.88
C SER A 6 31.02 -6.88 19.89
N ILE A 7 30.09 -7.70 19.40
CA ILE A 7 29.38 -8.70 20.22
C ILE A 7 30.32 -9.69 20.93
N ARG A 8 31.58 -9.81 20.49
CA ARG A 8 32.59 -10.66 21.12
C ARG A 8 32.93 -10.25 22.56
N GLU A 9 32.72 -8.98 22.91
CA GLU A 9 32.98 -8.49 24.27
C GLU A 9 31.92 -8.95 25.29
N LEU A 10 30.80 -9.51 24.84
CA LEU A 10 29.79 -10.09 25.70
C LEU A 10 30.23 -11.45 26.25
N LYS A 11 29.88 -11.72 27.51
CA LYS A 11 30.36 -12.90 28.22
C LYS A 11 29.62 -14.13 27.71
N GLY A 12 30.35 -15.10 27.18
CA GLY A 12 29.80 -16.34 26.63
C GLY A 12 29.59 -16.34 25.11
N ILE A 13 30.00 -15.27 24.41
CA ILE A 13 30.05 -15.23 22.95
C ILE A 13 31.50 -15.49 22.50
N GLY A 14 31.79 -16.75 22.13
CA GLY A 14 33.06 -17.11 21.49
C GLY A 14 33.00 -17.02 19.96
N ASP A 15 34.13 -17.26 19.28
CA ASP A 15 34.26 -17.11 17.82
C ASP A 15 33.24 -17.92 17.01
N LYS A 16 32.82 -19.09 17.52
CA LYS A 16 31.76 -19.90 16.88
C LYS A 16 30.38 -19.26 17.00
N THR A 17 30.06 -18.71 18.16
CA THR A 17 28.76 -18.06 18.44
C THR A 17 28.67 -16.72 17.70
N GLN A 18 29.79 -15.97 17.63
CA GLN A 18 29.88 -14.74 16.84
C GLN A 18 29.50 -14.98 15.38
N LYS A 19 30.08 -16.00 14.73
CA LYS A 19 29.73 -16.34 13.33
C LYS A 19 28.26 -16.71 13.14
N LEU A 20 27.57 -17.18 14.19
CA LEU A 20 26.13 -17.45 14.13
C LEU A 20 25.31 -16.16 14.21
N PHE A 21 25.72 -15.19 15.04
CA PHE A 21 25.11 -13.87 15.09
C PHE A 21 25.37 -13.05 13.82
N GLU A 22 26.55 -13.17 13.20
CA GLU A 22 26.86 -12.54 11.92
C GLU A 22 25.93 -13.03 10.80
N LYS A 23 25.57 -14.32 10.80
CA LYS A 23 24.56 -14.87 9.87
C LYS A 23 23.15 -14.28 10.06
N LEU A 24 22.87 -13.76 11.26
CA LEU A 24 21.63 -13.04 11.57
C LEU A 24 21.74 -11.53 11.27
N GLY A 25 22.86 -11.07 10.71
CA GLY A 25 23.13 -9.65 10.47
C GLY A 25 23.50 -8.86 11.72
N VAL A 26 23.86 -9.53 12.82
CA VAL A 26 24.21 -8.91 14.10
C VAL A 26 25.72 -8.97 14.30
N SER A 27 26.40 -7.82 14.26
CA SER A 27 27.86 -7.73 14.37
C SER A 27 28.32 -6.90 15.57
N THR A 28 27.49 -5.95 16.00
CA THR A 28 27.76 -5.04 17.11
C THR A 28 26.75 -5.20 18.24
N VAL A 29 27.07 -4.68 19.42
CA VAL A 29 26.14 -4.61 20.56
C VAL A 29 24.91 -3.78 20.19
N GLY A 30 25.08 -2.69 19.42
CA GLY A 30 23.98 -1.89 18.88
C GLY A 30 23.04 -2.70 17.95
N ASP A 31 23.60 -3.54 17.07
CA ASP A 31 22.80 -4.43 16.22
C ASP A 31 21.98 -5.42 17.05
N LEU A 32 22.55 -5.95 18.14
CA LEU A 32 21.90 -6.90 19.03
C LEU A 32 20.73 -6.28 19.79
N ILE A 33 20.86 -5.02 20.20
CA ILE A 33 19.78 -4.25 20.85
C ILE A 33 18.67 -3.90 19.86
N ARG A 34 19.00 -3.73 18.58
CA ARG A 34 18.00 -3.50 17.53
C ARG A 34 17.53 -4.79 16.87
N TYR A 35 17.85 -5.94 17.46
CA TYR A 35 17.41 -7.27 17.03
C TYR A 35 16.15 -7.66 17.77
N TYR A 36 15.02 -7.10 17.34
CA TYR A 36 13.76 -7.22 18.07
C TYR A 36 13.17 -8.65 18.05
N PRO A 37 12.39 -9.04 19.08
CA PRO A 37 11.67 -10.31 19.10
C PRO A 37 10.62 -10.37 17.98
N ARG A 38 10.43 -11.55 17.37
CA ARG A 38 9.36 -11.83 16.38
C ARG A 38 7.99 -12.01 17.02
N GLY A 39 7.96 -12.31 18.30
CA GLY A 39 6.75 -12.52 19.08
C GLY A 39 7.08 -12.70 20.55
N TYR A 40 6.05 -12.88 21.36
CA TYR A 40 6.20 -13.13 22.79
C TYR A 40 5.43 -14.38 23.15
N ASP A 41 6.05 -15.18 24.00
CA ASP A 41 5.43 -16.34 24.59
C ASP A 41 4.82 -15.94 25.93
N VAL A 42 3.49 -16.09 26.05
CA VAL A 42 2.75 -15.71 27.26
C VAL A 42 2.61 -16.92 28.16
N TYR A 43 3.08 -16.78 29.40
CA TYR A 43 2.94 -17.80 30.43
C TYR A 43 1.65 -17.55 31.21
N GLU A 44 0.57 -18.17 30.75
CA GLU A 44 -0.77 -18.03 31.31
C GLU A 44 -0.98 -18.90 32.57
N ASP A 45 -2.09 -18.65 33.28
CA ASP A 45 -2.48 -19.47 34.42
C ASP A 45 -2.71 -20.94 34.01
N PRO A 46 -2.38 -21.91 34.89
CA PRO A 46 -2.65 -23.32 34.61
C PRO A 46 -4.15 -23.59 34.43
N VAL A 47 -4.50 -24.22 33.31
CA VAL A 47 -5.88 -24.61 32.97
C VAL A 47 -6.20 -25.96 33.65
N PRO A 48 -7.42 -26.15 34.17
CA PRO A 48 -7.87 -27.45 34.67
C PRO A 48 -7.79 -28.52 33.57
N ILE A 49 -7.42 -29.76 33.92
CA ILE A 49 -7.24 -30.85 32.95
C ILE A 49 -8.52 -31.14 32.15
N SER A 50 -9.71 -30.90 32.72
CA SER A 50 -10.99 -31.06 32.03
C SER A 50 -11.25 -30.04 30.91
N GLU A 51 -10.60 -28.88 30.94
CA GLU A 51 -10.84 -27.75 30.01
C GLU A 51 -9.71 -27.61 28.96
N VAL A 52 -8.85 -28.62 28.89
CA VAL A 52 -7.75 -28.72 27.95
C VAL A 52 -8.28 -28.81 26.52
N GLU A 53 -7.81 -27.92 25.64
CA GLU A 53 -8.24 -27.83 24.24
C GLU A 53 -7.20 -28.42 23.28
N GLU A 54 -7.69 -29.10 22.24
CA GLU A 54 -6.84 -29.69 21.20
C GLU A 54 -6.09 -28.60 20.40
N ASP A 55 -4.84 -28.89 20.00
CA ASP A 55 -3.99 -28.05 19.15
C ASP A 55 -3.57 -26.70 19.74
N ARG A 56 -3.74 -26.49 21.05
CA ARG A 56 -3.24 -25.31 21.77
C ARG A 56 -2.04 -25.64 22.66
N THR A 57 -1.19 -24.65 22.90
CA THR A 57 -0.14 -24.72 23.92
C THR A 57 -0.75 -24.23 25.23
N GLN A 58 -0.93 -25.11 26.20
CA GLN A 58 -1.52 -24.74 27.49
C GLN A 58 -0.63 -25.23 28.64
N THR A 59 -0.77 -24.55 29.77
CA THR A 59 -0.13 -24.93 31.02
C THR A 59 -1.11 -25.75 31.85
N ILE A 60 -0.65 -26.87 32.41
CA ILE A 60 -1.39 -27.67 33.39
C ILE A 60 -0.58 -27.78 34.68
N SER A 61 -1.26 -27.79 35.81
CA SER A 61 -0.65 -28.02 37.13
C SER A 61 -1.35 -29.18 37.80
N GLY A 62 -0.58 -30.16 38.28
CA GLY A 62 -1.16 -31.34 38.93
C GLY A 62 -0.12 -32.20 39.62
N ALA A 63 -0.60 -33.23 40.32
CA ALA A 63 0.25 -34.20 40.98
C ALA A 63 0.64 -35.32 40.01
N ILE A 64 1.89 -35.77 40.10
CA ILE A 64 2.35 -36.93 39.35
C ILE A 64 1.59 -38.18 39.83
N TYR A 65 0.90 -38.82 38.89
CA TYR A 65 0.06 -40.00 39.14
C TYR A 65 0.71 -41.25 38.56
N GLY A 66 1.07 -42.21 39.41
CA GLY A 66 1.71 -43.46 39.01
C GLY A 66 3.22 -43.35 38.78
N ARG A 67 3.80 -44.38 38.15
CA ARG A 67 5.25 -44.46 37.85
C ARG A 67 5.53 -43.95 36.43
N VAL A 68 6.64 -43.23 36.27
CA VAL A 68 7.17 -42.86 34.96
C VAL A 68 7.53 -44.12 34.19
N GLN A 69 6.93 -44.32 33.02
CA GLN A 69 7.18 -45.46 32.14
C GLN A 69 8.11 -45.04 31.01
N VAL A 70 9.10 -45.87 30.69
CA VAL A 70 9.95 -45.68 29.50
C VAL A 70 9.73 -46.89 28.59
N SER A 71 9.22 -46.64 27.39
CA SER A 71 8.86 -47.66 26.40
C SER A 71 9.46 -47.33 25.02
N GLY A 72 9.58 -48.31 24.13
CA GLY A 72 10.11 -48.10 22.77
C GLY A 72 11.48 -48.74 22.51
N ASN A 73 11.97 -48.62 21.28
CA ASN A 73 13.22 -49.27 20.84
C ASN A 73 14.46 -48.43 21.19
N ALA A 74 15.66 -49.02 21.13
CA ALA A 74 16.92 -48.35 21.47
C ALA A 74 17.17 -47.01 20.72
N LYS A 75 16.59 -46.84 19.52
CA LYS A 75 16.69 -45.60 18.72
C LYS A 75 15.58 -44.56 19.01
N MET A 76 14.47 -44.96 19.62
CA MET A 76 13.30 -44.11 19.89
C MET A 76 12.65 -44.52 21.21
N GLN A 77 13.21 -44.04 22.31
CA GLN A 77 12.64 -44.19 23.64
C GLN A 77 11.54 -43.14 23.87
N VAL A 78 10.43 -43.53 24.45
CA VAL A 78 9.29 -42.67 24.79
C VAL A 78 9.08 -42.76 26.29
N THR A 79 9.18 -41.63 26.97
CA THR A 79 8.90 -41.51 28.40
C THR A 79 7.48 -41.02 28.59
N THR A 80 6.66 -41.79 29.30
CA THR A 80 5.25 -41.51 29.56
C THR A 80 5.03 -41.27 31.04
N LEU A 81 4.28 -40.21 31.36
CA LEU A 81 3.86 -39.83 32.70
C LEU A 81 2.36 -39.53 32.70
N TYR A 82 1.68 -39.76 33.82
CA TYR A 82 0.32 -39.28 34.01
C TYR A 82 0.32 -38.20 35.08
N VAL A 83 -0.37 -37.10 34.80
CA VAL A 83 -0.56 -35.99 35.74
C VAL A 83 -2.04 -35.92 36.08
N LYS A 84 -2.35 -35.83 37.37
CA LYS A 84 -3.71 -35.80 37.90
C LYS A 84 -3.94 -34.52 38.69
N ASP A 85 -5.05 -33.85 38.40
CA ASP A 85 -5.57 -32.72 39.18
C ASP A 85 -6.93 -33.12 39.79
N LEU A 86 -7.70 -32.14 40.29
CA LEU A 86 -9.04 -32.39 40.83
C LEU A 86 -10.08 -32.70 39.74
N THR A 87 -9.79 -32.43 38.48
CA THR A 87 -10.76 -32.47 37.37
C THR A 87 -10.58 -33.67 36.44
N GLY A 88 -9.37 -34.22 36.33
CA GLY A 88 -9.06 -35.30 35.41
C GLY A 88 -7.65 -35.85 35.52
N THR A 89 -7.27 -36.66 34.53
CA THR A 89 -5.91 -37.20 34.39
C THR A 89 -5.46 -37.04 32.95
N LEU A 90 -4.30 -36.39 32.75
CA LEU A 90 -3.72 -36.18 31.43
C LEU A 90 -2.45 -37.02 31.26
N LYS A 91 -2.31 -37.62 30.08
CA LYS A 91 -1.12 -38.36 29.68
C LYS A 91 -0.10 -37.41 29.06
N VAL A 92 1.14 -37.49 29.52
CA VAL A 92 2.26 -36.65 29.08
C VAL A 92 3.35 -37.53 28.49
N ILE A 93 3.89 -37.15 27.34
CA ILE A 93 4.92 -37.93 26.64
C ILE A 93 6.14 -37.09 26.25
N TRP A 94 7.33 -37.68 26.37
CA TRP A 94 8.59 -37.13 25.84
C TRP A 94 9.31 -38.18 25.00
N PHE A 95 9.78 -37.80 23.81
CA PHE A 95 10.65 -38.63 22.98
C PHE A 95 12.12 -38.41 23.36
N ARG A 96 12.90 -39.50 23.46
CA ARG A 96 14.35 -39.53 23.71
C ARG A 96 14.82 -38.87 25.02
N MET A 97 13.98 -38.82 26.06
CA MET A 97 14.32 -38.22 27.37
C MET A 97 14.17 -39.20 28.56
N PRO A 98 14.92 -40.33 28.60
CA PRO A 98 14.79 -41.34 29.65
C PRO A 98 15.20 -40.84 31.06
N PHE A 99 16.01 -39.77 31.14
CA PHE A 99 16.48 -39.17 32.39
C PHE A 99 15.34 -38.57 33.24
N LEU A 100 14.18 -38.32 32.64
CA LEU A 100 13.01 -37.82 33.36
C LEU A 100 12.49 -38.83 34.40
N ARG A 101 12.80 -40.13 34.23
CA ARG A 101 12.48 -41.16 35.23
C ARG A 101 13.14 -40.92 36.58
N SER A 102 14.40 -40.49 36.61
CA SER A 102 15.09 -40.14 37.86
C SER A 102 14.69 -38.76 38.36
N THR A 103 14.43 -37.82 37.46
CA THR A 103 14.02 -36.44 37.80
C THR A 103 12.68 -36.42 38.55
N PHE A 104 11.72 -37.23 38.12
CA PHE A 104 10.39 -37.35 38.74
C PHE A 104 10.28 -38.47 39.78
N ALA A 105 11.39 -39.12 40.16
CA ALA A 105 11.38 -40.26 41.09
C ALA A 105 10.81 -39.90 42.49
N ARG A 106 10.88 -38.61 42.87
CA ARG A 106 10.38 -38.11 44.15
C ARG A 106 8.86 -37.85 44.15
N GLY A 107 8.19 -37.92 43.00
CA GLY A 107 6.76 -37.60 42.88
C GLY A 107 6.44 -36.13 43.21
N GLY A 108 5.18 -35.82 43.46
CA GLY A 108 4.74 -34.48 43.90
C GLY A 108 4.07 -33.65 42.80
N ALA A 109 3.82 -32.37 43.12
CA ALA A 109 3.18 -31.42 42.21
C ALA A 109 4.17 -30.98 41.11
N VAL A 110 3.70 -30.92 39.88
CA VAL A 110 4.44 -30.44 38.72
C VAL A 110 3.57 -29.52 37.86
N THR A 111 4.18 -28.47 37.31
CA THR A 111 3.56 -27.62 36.30
C THR A 111 4.22 -27.90 34.96
N LEU A 112 3.41 -28.22 33.96
CA LEU A 112 3.86 -28.63 32.63
C LEU A 112 3.20 -27.73 31.59
N ARG A 113 3.98 -27.23 30.64
CA ARG A 113 3.50 -26.37 29.56
C ARG A 113 3.91 -26.94 28.22
N GLY A 114 2.95 -27.21 27.35
CA GLY A 114 3.26 -27.80 26.06
C GLY A 114 2.04 -27.86 25.15
N ARG A 115 2.25 -28.37 23.95
CA ARG A 115 1.18 -28.51 22.97
C ARG A 115 0.34 -29.75 23.28
N ILE A 116 -0.97 -29.57 23.30
CA ILE A 116 -1.93 -30.66 23.43
C ILE A 116 -2.22 -31.22 22.05
N VAL A 117 -2.01 -32.53 21.91
CA VAL A 117 -2.19 -33.25 20.66
C VAL A 117 -3.16 -34.39 20.91
N ARG A 118 -4.10 -34.62 20.00
CA ARG A 118 -4.96 -35.79 20.06
C ARG A 118 -4.27 -37.00 19.45
N ARG A 119 -4.15 -38.07 20.23
CA ARG A 119 -3.77 -39.39 19.72
C ARG A 119 -4.96 -40.35 19.82
N ARG A 120 -4.77 -41.57 19.28
CA ARG A 120 -5.79 -42.63 19.25
C ARG A 120 -6.40 -42.92 20.64
N ASP A 121 -5.63 -42.72 21.71
CA ASP A 121 -6.04 -43.02 23.09
C ASP A 121 -6.50 -41.78 23.89
N GLY A 122 -6.71 -40.63 23.24
CA GLY A 122 -7.14 -39.38 23.87
C GLY A 122 -6.16 -38.23 23.72
N LEU A 123 -6.40 -37.14 24.44
CA LEU A 123 -5.53 -35.96 24.47
C LEU A 123 -4.24 -36.26 25.23
N VAL A 124 -3.11 -35.89 24.65
CA VAL A 124 -1.78 -36.05 25.25
C VAL A 124 -1.01 -34.73 25.18
N LEU A 125 -0.21 -34.48 26.21
CA LEU A 125 0.73 -33.36 26.22
C LEU A 125 2.08 -33.85 25.69
N GLU A 126 2.48 -33.39 24.50
CA GLU A 126 3.73 -33.82 23.87
C GLU A 126 4.87 -32.84 24.17
N HIS A 127 6.00 -33.36 24.67
CA HIS A 127 7.22 -32.60 24.93
C HIS A 127 7.03 -31.29 25.73
N PRO A 128 6.28 -31.30 26.85
CA PRO A 128 6.13 -30.07 27.62
C PRO A 128 7.43 -29.63 28.29
N GLU A 129 7.56 -28.32 28.46
CA GLU A 129 8.51 -27.67 29.37
C GLU A 129 8.12 -28.04 30.81
N ILE A 130 9.13 -28.37 31.63
CA ILE A 130 8.94 -28.91 32.98
C ILE A 130 9.30 -27.85 34.02
N PHE A 131 8.33 -27.50 34.87
CA PHE A 131 8.53 -26.64 36.02
C PHE A 131 8.38 -27.47 37.30
N TYR A 132 9.51 -27.88 37.85
CA TYR A 132 9.59 -28.72 39.04
C TYR A 132 10.72 -28.21 39.97
N PRO A 133 10.42 -27.78 41.21
CA PRO A 133 9.10 -27.66 41.86
C PRO A 133 8.14 -26.64 41.20
N CYS A 134 6.84 -26.76 41.43
CA CYS A 134 5.79 -25.87 40.86
C CYS A 134 6.03 -24.38 41.08
N GLU A 135 6.66 -23.99 42.19
CA GLU A 135 6.95 -22.59 42.55
C GLU A 135 7.77 -21.86 41.47
N LYS A 136 8.60 -22.59 40.71
CA LYS A 136 9.38 -22.01 39.59
C LYS A 136 8.53 -21.50 38.42
N TYR A 137 7.26 -21.92 38.34
CA TYR A 137 6.34 -21.39 37.34
C TYR A 137 5.80 -20.00 37.77
N GLY A 138 5.67 -19.76 39.08
CA GLY A 138 5.21 -18.48 39.61
C GLY A 138 6.09 -17.31 39.18
N ASP A 139 7.41 -17.51 39.13
CA ASP A 139 8.37 -16.49 38.67
C ASP A 139 8.21 -16.11 37.19
N ARG A 140 7.52 -16.93 36.39
CA ARG A 140 7.28 -16.69 34.95
C ARG A 140 5.82 -16.37 34.65
N LEU A 141 4.93 -16.49 35.63
CA LEU A 141 3.49 -16.34 35.44
C LEU A 141 3.17 -14.90 35.02
N ASN A 142 2.34 -14.75 33.98
CA ASN A 142 2.01 -13.49 33.32
C ASN A 142 3.20 -12.71 32.72
N THR A 143 4.38 -13.31 32.62
CA THR A 143 5.53 -12.67 31.94
C THR A 143 5.49 -12.92 30.43
N LEU A 144 5.86 -11.88 29.66
CA LEU A 144 6.01 -11.96 28.21
C LEU A 144 7.47 -12.32 27.88
N GLN A 145 7.71 -13.57 27.48
CA GLN A 145 9.06 -14.01 27.12
C GLN A 145 9.34 -13.75 25.62
N PRO A 146 10.41 -13.04 25.26
CA PRO A 146 10.69 -12.72 23.87
C PRO A 146 11.08 -13.97 23.05
N LEU A 147 10.54 -14.07 21.84
CA LEU A 147 10.90 -15.09 20.85
C LEU A 147 11.69 -14.43 19.72
N TYR A 148 12.98 -14.72 19.64
CA TYR A 148 13.87 -14.17 18.64
C TYR A 148 13.93 -15.03 17.37
N GLY A 149 14.37 -14.43 16.25
CA GLY A 149 14.75 -15.19 15.07
C GLY A 149 15.98 -16.07 15.36
N LEU A 150 15.94 -17.34 14.93
CA LEU A 150 17.00 -18.30 15.22
C LEU A 150 17.64 -18.83 13.94
N THR A 151 18.96 -19.03 13.99
CA THR A 151 19.71 -19.83 13.02
C THR A 151 20.09 -21.18 13.61
N SER A 152 20.27 -22.19 12.77
CA SER A 152 20.74 -23.52 13.20
C SER A 152 21.99 -23.41 14.09
N GLY A 153 21.90 -23.94 15.31
CA GLY A 153 22.96 -23.88 16.33
C GLY A 153 22.81 -22.77 17.37
N LEU A 154 21.85 -21.85 17.22
CA LEU A 154 21.56 -20.78 18.18
C LEU A 154 20.23 -21.03 18.89
N THR A 155 20.20 -20.92 20.22
CA THR A 155 18.99 -21.10 21.04
C THR A 155 18.41 -19.76 21.47
N ASN A 156 17.09 -19.68 21.65
CA ASN A 156 16.42 -18.45 22.11
C ASN A 156 16.98 -17.95 23.45
N ASN A 157 17.29 -18.87 24.38
CA ASN A 157 17.89 -18.53 25.67
C ASN A 157 19.29 -17.89 25.53
N ALA A 158 20.08 -18.32 24.55
CA ALA A 158 21.40 -17.72 24.30
C ALA A 158 21.26 -16.28 23.80
N VAL A 159 20.32 -16.03 22.89
CA VAL A 159 20.02 -14.68 22.38
C VAL A 159 19.47 -13.79 23.50
N ALA A 160 18.46 -14.25 24.24
CA ALA A 160 17.87 -13.50 25.34
C ALA A 160 18.90 -13.14 26.44
N LYS A 161 19.82 -14.06 26.76
CA LYS A 161 20.90 -13.79 27.71
C LYS A 161 21.89 -12.74 27.19
N ALA A 162 22.25 -12.82 25.91
CA ALA A 162 23.14 -11.85 25.28
C ALA A 162 22.51 -10.45 25.25
N VAL A 163 21.23 -10.35 24.88
CA VAL A 163 20.46 -9.10 24.89
C VAL A 163 20.38 -8.53 26.31
N ARG A 164 20.06 -9.34 27.32
CA ARG A 164 20.02 -8.87 28.72
C ARG A 164 21.36 -8.28 29.17
N GLN A 165 22.47 -8.97 28.87
CA GLN A 165 23.80 -8.46 29.17
C GLN A 165 24.11 -7.15 28.45
N ALA A 166 23.67 -7.00 27.19
CA ALA A 166 23.81 -5.76 26.44
C ALA A 166 23.02 -4.60 27.07
N LEU A 167 21.79 -4.85 27.53
CA LEU A 167 20.94 -3.85 28.19
C LEU A 167 21.47 -3.41 29.57
N ASP A 168 22.06 -4.33 30.32
CA ASP A 168 22.63 -4.05 31.65
C ASP A 168 23.92 -3.21 31.57
N GLY A 169 24.69 -3.37 30.49
CA GLY A 169 25.94 -2.63 30.26
C GLY A 169 25.74 -1.21 29.73
N MET A 170 24.51 -0.81 29.40
CA MET A 170 24.24 0.41 28.65
C MET A 170 24.08 1.62 29.58
N ASN A 171 24.98 2.60 29.46
CA ASN A 171 24.85 3.90 30.11
C ASN A 171 23.98 4.82 29.25
N LEU A 172 22.69 4.69 29.45
CA LEU A 172 21.61 5.14 28.56
C LEU A 172 21.17 6.59 28.87
N ALA A 173 22.11 7.50 29.16
CA ALA A 173 21.78 8.80 29.77
C ALA A 173 21.18 9.87 28.84
N ALA A 174 21.07 9.64 27.53
CA ALA A 174 20.56 10.64 26.59
C ALA A 174 19.50 10.03 25.66
N ASP A 175 18.25 10.52 25.77
CA ASP A 175 17.23 10.29 24.75
C ASP A 175 17.63 11.03 23.47
N LEU A 176 17.47 10.38 22.33
CA LEU A 176 17.79 10.95 21.02
C LEU A 176 16.73 11.99 20.60
N LEU A 177 15.51 11.90 21.14
CA LEU A 177 14.44 12.85 20.85
C LEU A 177 14.47 14.05 21.82
N PRO A 178 14.25 15.28 21.32
CA PRO A 178 13.98 16.43 22.17
C PRO A 178 12.87 16.16 23.19
N LYS A 179 13.08 16.64 24.43
CA LYS A 179 12.15 16.42 25.54
C LYS A 179 10.75 16.97 25.23
N GLU A 180 10.69 18.06 24.48
CA GLU A 180 9.48 18.76 24.07
C GLU A 180 8.61 17.88 23.16
N LEU A 181 9.21 17.22 22.16
CA LEU A 181 8.51 16.30 21.26
C LEU A 181 8.03 15.06 22.01
N ARG A 182 8.89 14.51 22.88
CA ARG A 182 8.56 13.34 23.68
C ARG A 182 7.34 13.59 24.58
N LEU A 183 7.30 14.72 25.28
CA LEU A 183 6.19 15.09 26.15
C LEU A 183 4.90 15.38 25.36
N ARG A 184 5.00 16.04 24.20
CA ARG A 184 3.84 16.38 23.37
C ARG A 184 3.12 15.14 22.85
N TYR A 185 3.87 14.16 22.34
CA TYR A 185 3.31 12.95 21.75
C TYR A 185 3.11 11.81 22.76
N GLY A 186 3.37 12.04 24.06
CA GLY A 186 3.19 11.04 25.11
C GLY A 186 4.13 9.84 24.98
N LEU A 187 5.33 10.06 24.46
CA LEU A 187 6.27 9.00 24.10
C LEU A 187 7.14 8.61 25.31
N ALA A 188 7.43 7.32 25.42
CA ALA A 188 8.32 6.79 26.47
C ALA A 188 9.78 7.23 26.25
N GLU A 189 10.60 7.15 27.29
CA GLU A 189 12.05 7.34 27.14
C GLU A 189 12.65 6.17 26.36
N TYR A 190 13.67 6.44 25.54
CA TYR A 190 14.34 5.41 24.72
C TYR A 190 14.72 4.15 25.53
N ASN A 191 15.26 4.36 26.73
CA ASN A 191 15.73 3.31 27.63
C ASN A 191 14.60 2.40 28.07
N TYR A 192 13.47 3.01 28.41
CA TYR A 192 12.27 2.32 28.82
C TYR A 192 11.70 1.52 27.65
N ALA A 193 11.66 2.13 26.46
CA ALA A 193 11.12 1.48 25.26
C ALA A 193 11.98 0.29 24.79
N VAL A 194 13.31 0.42 24.77
CA VAL A 194 14.20 -0.68 24.41
C VAL A 194 14.12 -1.83 25.43
N ARG A 195 14.04 -1.53 26.73
CA ARG A 195 13.84 -2.59 27.73
C ARG A 195 12.47 -3.24 27.60
N GLY A 196 11.43 -2.44 27.42
CA GLY A 196 10.04 -2.87 27.30
C GLY A 196 9.74 -3.67 26.03
N ILE A 197 10.46 -3.43 24.93
CA ILE A 197 10.32 -4.28 23.73
C ILE A 197 10.99 -5.64 23.94
N HIS A 198 12.16 -5.71 24.59
CA HIS A 198 12.82 -7.01 24.77
C HIS A 198 12.26 -7.83 25.93
N PHE A 199 11.94 -7.18 27.04
CA PHE A 199 11.46 -7.81 28.27
C PHE A 199 10.34 -6.97 28.89
N PRO A 200 9.13 -6.99 28.29
CA PRO A 200 8.00 -6.26 28.84
C PRO A 200 7.55 -6.88 30.16
N GLU A 201 7.30 -6.04 31.15
CA GLU A 201 6.70 -6.46 32.43
C GLU A 201 5.22 -6.82 32.25
N ASP A 202 4.52 -6.03 31.44
CA ASP A 202 3.12 -6.25 31.08
C ASP A 202 2.84 -5.83 29.62
N LYS A 203 1.58 -5.99 29.20
CA LYS A 203 1.14 -5.60 27.86
C LYS A 203 1.17 -4.09 27.63
N GLU A 204 0.93 -3.27 28.67
CA GLU A 204 0.91 -1.81 28.54
C GLU A 204 2.32 -1.27 28.27
N VAL A 205 3.31 -1.75 29.00
CA VAL A 205 4.74 -1.48 28.78
C VAL A 205 5.14 -1.86 27.36
N PHE A 206 4.71 -3.03 26.88
CA PHE A 206 4.96 -3.45 25.51
C PHE A 206 4.38 -2.47 24.48
N PHE A 207 3.13 -2.05 24.62
CA PHE A 207 2.50 -1.11 23.69
C PHE A 207 3.21 0.25 23.68
N HIS A 208 3.50 0.82 24.85
CA HIS A 208 4.23 2.09 24.95
C HIS A 208 5.66 2.01 24.39
N ALA A 209 6.34 0.88 24.63
CA ALA A 209 7.66 0.61 24.09
C ALA A 209 7.65 0.51 22.56
N ARG A 210 6.70 -0.25 22.02
CA ARG A 210 6.51 -0.40 20.58
C ARG A 210 6.21 0.94 19.92
N ASP A 211 5.24 1.69 20.44
CA ASP A 211 4.83 2.97 19.86
C ASP A 211 6.00 3.97 19.79
N ARG A 212 6.83 4.04 20.84
CA ARG A 212 8.02 4.88 20.88
C ARG A 212 9.06 4.50 19.82
N LEU A 213 9.31 3.21 19.62
CA LEU A 213 10.32 2.72 18.69
C LEU A 213 9.84 2.81 17.23
N VAL A 214 8.57 2.50 16.99
CA VAL A 214 7.94 2.67 15.67
C VAL A 214 7.93 4.14 15.26
N PHE A 215 7.58 5.04 16.18
CA PHE A 215 7.65 6.48 15.95
C PHE A 215 9.08 6.94 15.57
N GLU A 216 10.09 6.46 16.29
CA GLU A 216 11.50 6.79 16.00
C GLU A 216 11.92 6.31 14.61
N GLU A 217 11.57 5.07 14.28
CA GLU A 217 11.88 4.45 13.00
C GLU A 217 11.23 5.22 11.85
N PHE A 218 9.96 5.61 11.98
CA PHE A 218 9.30 6.47 11.00
C PHE A 218 9.89 7.88 10.92
N LEU A 219 10.20 8.50 12.06
CA LEU A 219 10.79 9.85 12.08
C LEU A 219 12.16 9.87 11.39
N ALA A 220 13.02 8.91 11.72
CA ALA A 220 14.35 8.76 11.12
C ALA A 220 14.24 8.57 9.60
N PHE A 221 13.31 7.74 9.16
CA PHE A 221 13.04 7.49 7.76
C PHE A 221 12.57 8.76 7.02
N ILE A 222 11.56 9.46 7.55
CA ILE A 222 11.03 10.69 6.94
C ILE A 222 12.10 11.78 6.84
N LEU A 223 12.89 11.98 7.91
CA LEU A 223 13.98 12.96 7.91
C LEU A 223 15.07 12.59 6.89
N SER A 224 15.37 11.30 6.71
CA SER A 224 16.34 10.85 5.71
C SER A 224 15.87 11.19 4.30
N ILE A 225 14.61 10.90 3.96
CA ILE A 225 13.99 11.26 2.67
C ILE A 225 14.04 12.77 2.42
N ARG A 226 13.67 13.57 3.42
CA ARG A 226 13.62 15.03 3.26
C ARG A 226 15.02 15.65 3.09
N ARG A 227 16.03 15.13 3.79
CA ARG A 227 17.42 15.55 3.57
C ARG A 227 17.94 15.20 2.19
N LEU A 228 17.53 14.04 1.69
CA LEU A 228 17.85 13.63 0.34
C LEU A 228 17.21 14.58 -0.69
N LYS A 229 15.98 15.06 -0.42
CA LYS A 229 15.32 16.11 -1.20
C LYS A 229 16.07 17.45 -1.13
N ASP A 230 16.63 17.83 0.01
CA ASP A 230 17.44 19.06 0.14
C ASP A 230 18.84 18.92 -0.51
N LYS A 231 19.42 17.71 -0.50
CA LYS A 231 20.74 17.40 -1.10
C LYS A 231 20.70 17.26 -2.63
N ASN A 232 19.58 16.78 -3.18
CA ASN A 232 19.31 16.95 -4.60
C ASN A 232 19.03 18.43 -4.80
N GLU A 233 20.09 19.21 -5.05
CA GLU A 233 20.06 20.65 -5.30
C GLU A 233 18.78 21.01 -6.05
N LYS A 234 17.88 21.75 -5.39
CA LYS A 234 16.66 22.25 -6.02
C LYS A 234 17.08 22.95 -7.30
N LEU A 235 16.82 22.30 -8.43
CA LEU A 235 17.29 22.78 -9.71
C LEU A 235 16.73 24.19 -9.89
N ALA A 236 17.60 25.13 -10.26
CA ALA A 236 17.19 26.51 -10.48
C ALA A 236 16.11 26.54 -11.56
N ASN A 237 15.05 27.30 -11.32
CA ASN A 237 13.98 27.45 -12.29
C ASN A 237 14.45 28.33 -13.45
N GLU A 238 14.65 27.73 -14.62
CA GLU A 238 14.95 28.45 -15.87
C GLU A 238 13.69 29.02 -16.55
N TYR A 239 12.51 28.56 -16.14
CA TYR A 239 11.21 28.86 -16.76
C TYR A 239 10.24 29.44 -15.75
N VAL A 240 10.46 30.68 -15.31
CA VAL A 240 9.55 31.37 -14.40
C VAL A 240 8.21 31.63 -15.11
N ILE A 241 7.14 31.01 -14.63
CA ILE A 241 5.79 31.10 -15.22
C ILE A 241 4.89 31.87 -14.26
N GLU A 242 4.65 33.14 -14.58
CA GLU A 242 3.74 34.00 -13.81
C GLU A 242 2.27 33.77 -14.20
N GLU A 243 1.35 33.96 -13.26
CA GLU A 243 -0.09 33.90 -13.56
C GLU A 243 -0.50 35.07 -14.47
N LYS A 244 -0.98 34.74 -15.68
CA LYS A 244 -1.47 35.73 -16.65
C LYS A 244 -2.95 36.05 -16.44
N PRO A 245 -3.39 37.32 -16.63
CA PRO A 245 -4.80 37.72 -16.48
C PRO A 245 -5.78 36.92 -17.34
N GLU A 246 -5.34 36.46 -18.51
CA GLU A 246 -6.12 35.63 -19.43
C GLU A 246 -6.48 34.27 -18.82
N THR A 247 -5.60 33.71 -17.98
CA THR A 247 -5.88 32.47 -17.21
C THR A 247 -7.00 32.72 -16.21
N GLY A 248 -6.99 33.87 -15.51
CA GLY A 248 -8.05 34.27 -14.60
C GLY A 248 -9.39 34.54 -15.30
N ALA A 249 -9.36 35.17 -16.48
CA ALA A 249 -10.56 35.39 -17.29
C ALA A 249 -11.15 34.05 -17.79
N PHE A 250 -10.29 33.13 -18.21
CA PHE A 250 -10.71 31.78 -18.58
C PHE A 250 -11.35 31.04 -17.41
N LEU A 251 -10.74 31.11 -16.22
CA LEU A 251 -11.27 30.50 -14.99
C LEU A 251 -12.67 31.03 -14.64
N GLN A 252 -12.91 32.34 -14.78
CA GLN A 252 -14.22 32.94 -14.56
C GLN A 252 -15.26 32.57 -15.63
N GLY A 253 -14.81 32.25 -16.84
CA GLY A 253 -15.67 31.88 -17.95
C GLY A 253 -16.22 30.44 -17.87
N LEU A 254 -15.60 29.56 -17.07
CA LEU A 254 -15.97 28.15 -16.99
C LEU A 254 -17.46 27.95 -16.60
N PRO A 255 -18.14 26.91 -17.12
CA PRO A 255 -19.55 26.66 -16.83
C PRO A 255 -19.78 26.09 -15.41
N PHE A 256 -18.73 25.96 -14.62
CA PHE A 256 -18.73 25.50 -13.24
C PHE A 256 -17.68 26.28 -12.44
N ARG A 257 -17.86 26.33 -11.13
CA ARG A 257 -16.85 26.88 -10.21
C ARG A 257 -15.92 25.77 -9.75
N LEU A 258 -14.63 26.10 -9.64
CA LEU A 258 -13.68 25.20 -8.99
C LEU A 258 -14.05 25.02 -7.52
N THR A 259 -13.85 23.81 -7.01
CA THR A 259 -13.98 23.53 -5.57
C THR A 259 -12.85 24.20 -4.78
N ASP A 260 -12.99 24.32 -3.46
CA ASP A 260 -11.97 24.95 -2.61
C ASP A 260 -10.65 24.15 -2.67
N ALA A 261 -10.74 22.82 -2.70
CA ALA A 261 -9.59 21.95 -2.91
C ALA A 261 -8.91 22.18 -4.28
N GLN A 262 -9.68 22.32 -5.36
CA GLN A 262 -9.11 22.62 -6.69
C GLN A 262 -8.44 24.00 -6.75
N GLN A 263 -9.04 25.02 -6.12
CA GLN A 263 -8.47 26.37 -6.04
C GLN A 263 -7.17 26.38 -5.23
N LYS A 264 -7.14 25.66 -4.11
CA LYS A 264 -5.92 25.49 -3.30
C LYS A 264 -4.80 24.86 -4.12
N VAL A 265 -5.06 23.76 -4.82
CA VAL A 265 -4.05 23.09 -5.66
C VAL A 265 -3.61 23.96 -6.83
N TRP A 266 -4.53 24.71 -7.46
CA TRP A 266 -4.18 25.68 -8.50
C TRP A 266 -3.21 26.75 -7.98
N LYS A 267 -3.49 27.30 -6.79
CA LYS A 267 -2.62 28.29 -6.16
C LYS A 267 -1.24 27.72 -5.81
N GLU A 268 -1.19 26.52 -5.24
CA GLU A 268 0.07 25.81 -4.95
C GLU A 268 0.93 25.60 -6.22
N ILE A 269 0.31 25.19 -7.33
CA ILE A 269 1.00 25.04 -8.62
C ILE A 269 1.50 26.39 -9.15
N GLY A 270 0.66 27.44 -9.07
CA GLY A 270 1.04 28.78 -9.51
C GLY A 270 2.22 29.36 -8.73
N GLU A 271 2.23 29.20 -7.40
CA GLU A 271 3.33 29.65 -6.54
C GLU A 271 4.63 28.89 -6.85
N ASP A 272 4.58 27.58 -7.06
CA ASP A 272 5.78 26.79 -7.37
C ASP A 272 6.33 27.09 -8.78
N MET A 273 5.46 27.25 -9.78
CA MET A 273 5.87 27.55 -11.16
C MET A 273 6.45 28.96 -11.32
N ALA A 274 6.06 29.90 -10.46
CA ALA A 274 6.63 31.25 -10.39
C ALA A 274 7.88 31.33 -9.48
N GLY A 275 8.18 30.27 -8.72
CA GLY A 275 9.27 30.24 -7.75
C GLY A 275 10.66 30.10 -8.39
N GLU A 276 11.70 30.19 -7.54
CA GLU A 276 13.11 30.10 -7.93
C GLU A 276 13.57 28.67 -8.24
N THR A 277 12.76 27.66 -7.93
CA THR A 277 13.12 26.24 -8.02
C THR A 277 12.12 25.46 -8.87
N VAL A 278 12.61 24.44 -9.58
CA VAL A 278 11.75 23.63 -10.46
C VAL A 278 10.71 22.83 -9.64
N MET A 279 9.43 23.13 -9.88
CA MET A 279 8.29 22.35 -9.38
C MET A 279 8.39 20.86 -9.77
N SER A 280 8.23 19.98 -8.78
CA SER A 280 8.00 18.54 -8.98
C SER A 280 6.85 18.10 -8.07
N ARG A 281 5.64 17.99 -8.62
CA ARG A 281 4.40 17.88 -7.82
C ARG A 281 3.51 16.72 -8.26
N LEU A 282 3.01 15.96 -7.28
CA LEU A 282 1.97 14.95 -7.43
C LEU A 282 0.61 15.52 -7.01
N VAL A 283 -0.28 15.70 -7.99
CA VAL A 283 -1.69 16.02 -7.76
C VAL A 283 -2.49 14.73 -7.66
N GLN A 284 -2.97 14.48 -6.46
CA GLN A 284 -3.79 13.34 -6.13
C GLN A 284 -5.23 13.75 -5.99
N GLY A 285 -6.15 12.89 -6.41
CA GLY A 285 -7.57 13.12 -6.18
C GLY A 285 -8.41 11.96 -6.64
N ASP A 286 -9.65 11.90 -6.18
CA ASP A 286 -10.58 10.85 -6.57
C ASP A 286 -10.87 10.88 -8.10
N VAL A 287 -11.31 9.76 -8.67
CA VAL A 287 -11.74 9.67 -10.07
C VAL A 287 -12.87 10.67 -10.28
N GLY A 288 -12.66 11.65 -11.18
CA GLY A 288 -13.64 12.70 -11.44
C GLY A 288 -13.66 13.85 -10.42
N SER A 289 -12.64 13.98 -9.57
CA SER A 289 -12.41 15.19 -8.75
C SER A 289 -11.94 16.40 -9.56
N GLY A 290 -11.83 16.27 -10.89
CA GLY A 290 -11.45 17.37 -11.77
C GLY A 290 -9.95 17.63 -11.89
N LYS A 291 -9.06 16.68 -11.53
CA LYS A 291 -7.58 16.82 -11.70
C LYS A 291 -7.16 17.43 -13.05
N THR A 292 -7.82 17.00 -14.13
CA THR A 292 -7.53 17.47 -15.49
C THR A 292 -7.72 18.99 -15.66
N ILE A 293 -8.69 19.63 -15.00
CA ILE A 293 -8.88 21.09 -15.17
C ILE A 293 -7.70 21.89 -14.61
N VAL A 294 -7.13 21.43 -13.51
CA VAL A 294 -5.95 22.05 -12.88
C VAL A 294 -4.73 21.91 -13.80
N ALA A 295 -4.54 20.74 -14.42
CA ALA A 295 -3.50 20.54 -15.43
C ALA A 295 -3.72 21.43 -16.67
N VAL A 296 -4.96 21.59 -17.13
CA VAL A 296 -5.28 22.48 -18.26
C VAL A 296 -4.96 23.94 -17.93
N LEU A 297 -5.25 24.40 -16.72
CA LEU A 297 -4.88 25.75 -16.27
C LEU A 297 -3.36 25.94 -16.26
N ALA A 298 -2.60 24.97 -15.75
CA ALA A 298 -1.15 25.01 -15.75
C ALA A 298 -0.55 25.04 -17.17
N LEU A 299 -1.08 24.21 -18.08
CA LEU A 299 -0.68 24.18 -19.50
C LEU A 299 -1.02 25.50 -20.21
N LEU A 300 -2.21 26.06 -19.95
CA LEU A 300 -2.62 27.35 -20.51
C LEU A 300 -1.70 28.46 -20.02
N ASN A 301 -1.42 28.53 -18.72
CA ASN A 301 -0.56 29.55 -18.14
C ASN A 301 0.87 29.46 -18.69
N THR A 302 1.39 28.24 -18.86
CA THR A 302 2.68 27.97 -19.52
C THR A 302 2.71 28.51 -20.95
N ALA A 303 1.66 28.22 -21.73
CA ALA A 303 1.53 28.66 -23.12
C ALA A 303 1.43 30.19 -23.25
N LEU A 304 0.72 30.85 -22.33
CA LEU A 304 0.56 32.31 -22.30
C LEU A 304 1.86 33.03 -21.91
N ASN A 305 2.76 32.37 -21.18
CA ASN A 305 4.12 32.88 -20.91
C ASN A 305 5.09 32.65 -22.08
N GLY A 306 4.64 32.08 -23.20
CA GLY A 306 5.46 31.86 -24.37
C GLY A 306 6.35 30.62 -24.30
N TYR A 307 6.04 29.68 -23.41
CA TYR A 307 6.70 28.38 -23.32
C TYR A 307 5.79 27.26 -23.86
N GLN A 308 6.34 26.05 -23.99
CA GLN A 308 5.61 24.86 -24.37
C GLN A 308 5.29 24.01 -23.14
N GLY A 309 4.07 23.48 -23.09
CA GLY A 309 3.62 22.48 -22.13
C GLY A 309 3.24 21.19 -22.84
N ALA A 310 3.58 20.05 -22.27
CA ALA A 310 3.23 18.75 -22.83
C ALA A 310 2.51 17.85 -21.83
N MET A 311 1.45 17.17 -22.26
CA MET A 311 0.66 16.24 -21.46
C MET A 311 0.69 14.83 -22.05
N MET A 312 1.21 13.89 -21.27
CA MET A 312 1.27 12.47 -21.64
C MET A 312 0.12 11.69 -21.00
N ALA A 313 -0.63 10.96 -21.84
CA ALA A 313 -1.70 10.06 -21.45
C ALA A 313 -1.33 8.59 -21.75
N PRO A 314 -1.83 7.61 -20.96
CA PRO A 314 -1.45 6.20 -21.07
C PRO A 314 -1.93 5.52 -22.36
N THR A 315 -3.06 5.95 -22.92
CA THR A 315 -3.66 5.38 -24.14
C THR A 315 -3.90 6.46 -25.18
N GLU A 316 -3.91 6.06 -26.45
CA GLU A 316 -4.18 6.98 -27.56
C GLU A 316 -5.60 7.54 -27.51
N VAL A 317 -6.56 6.74 -27.04
CA VAL A 317 -7.94 7.19 -26.88
C VAL A 317 -8.03 8.31 -25.85
N LEU A 318 -7.37 8.17 -24.70
CA LEU A 318 -7.36 9.22 -23.69
C LEU A 318 -6.63 10.48 -24.17
N ALA A 319 -5.52 10.33 -24.89
CA ALA A 319 -4.81 11.45 -25.51
C ALA A 319 -5.70 12.22 -26.50
N ARG A 320 -6.46 11.51 -27.35
CA ARG A 320 -7.42 12.12 -28.28
C ARG A 320 -8.56 12.82 -27.55
N GLN A 321 -9.12 12.20 -26.51
CA GLN A 321 -10.17 12.82 -25.69
C GLN A 321 -9.70 14.12 -25.05
N HIS A 322 -8.51 14.13 -24.44
CA HIS A 322 -7.91 15.34 -23.87
C HIS A 322 -7.70 16.40 -24.95
N TYR A 323 -7.14 16.02 -26.11
CA TYR A 323 -6.94 16.92 -27.25
C TYR A 323 -8.24 17.57 -27.73
N GLU A 324 -9.29 16.78 -27.99
CA GLU A 324 -10.58 17.27 -28.47
C GLU A 324 -11.28 18.15 -27.43
N SER A 325 -11.25 17.73 -26.16
CA SER A 325 -11.87 18.46 -25.06
C SER A 325 -11.21 19.82 -24.85
N ILE A 326 -9.88 19.86 -24.78
CA ILE A 326 -9.11 21.10 -24.57
C ILE A 326 -9.25 22.03 -25.79
N THR A 327 -9.17 21.49 -27.01
CA THR A 327 -9.32 22.29 -28.24
C THR A 327 -10.71 22.93 -28.30
N ARG A 328 -11.78 22.16 -28.08
CA ARG A 328 -13.15 22.68 -28.07
C ARG A 328 -13.35 23.76 -27.01
N LEU A 329 -12.76 23.57 -25.84
CA LEU A 329 -12.84 24.51 -24.74
C LEU A 329 -12.10 25.81 -25.09
N PHE A 330 -10.88 25.75 -25.65
CA PHE A 330 -10.18 26.96 -26.11
C PHE A 330 -10.91 27.68 -27.25
N ASP A 331 -11.48 26.95 -28.21
CA ASP A 331 -12.29 27.55 -29.29
C ASP A 331 -13.52 28.28 -28.74
N THR A 332 -14.20 27.68 -27.75
CA THR A 332 -15.41 28.27 -27.12
C THR A 332 -15.10 29.59 -26.41
N TYR A 333 -13.93 29.70 -25.79
CA TYR A 333 -13.49 30.89 -25.05
C TYR A 333 -12.58 31.82 -25.86
N GLY A 334 -12.36 31.54 -27.16
CA GLY A 334 -11.56 32.38 -28.04
C GLY A 334 -10.07 32.44 -27.70
N ILE A 335 -9.54 31.41 -27.03
CA ILE A 335 -8.14 31.33 -26.62
C ILE A 335 -7.28 30.97 -27.84
N LYS A 336 -6.37 31.87 -28.23
CA LYS A 336 -5.49 31.73 -29.40
C LYS A 336 -4.25 30.88 -29.11
N VAL A 337 -4.41 29.74 -28.46
CA VAL A 337 -3.33 28.80 -28.14
C VAL A 337 -3.49 27.56 -28.98
N LYS A 338 -2.46 27.20 -29.76
CA LYS A 338 -2.51 26.01 -30.60
C LYS A 338 -2.17 24.76 -29.80
N VAL A 339 -3.10 23.81 -29.82
CA VAL A 339 -2.95 22.45 -29.30
C VAL A 339 -2.59 21.50 -30.46
N GLU A 340 -1.65 20.59 -30.25
CA GLU A 340 -1.26 19.55 -31.22
C GLU A 340 -1.32 18.17 -30.56
N LEU A 341 -1.76 17.16 -31.33
CA LEU A 341 -1.82 15.76 -30.90
C LEU A 341 -0.63 14.98 -31.45
N LEU A 342 0.03 14.18 -30.62
CA LEU A 342 1.07 13.24 -31.04
C LEU A 342 0.82 11.82 -30.47
N THR A 343 0.41 10.90 -31.32
CA THR A 343 0.20 9.49 -30.95
C THR A 343 1.04 8.52 -31.80
N GLY A 344 1.13 7.26 -31.36
CA GLY A 344 1.87 6.21 -32.06
C GLY A 344 1.23 5.82 -33.39
N SER A 345 -0.10 5.85 -33.48
CA SER A 345 -0.90 5.50 -34.67
C SER A 345 -0.87 6.50 -35.83
N MET A 346 -0.35 7.71 -35.62
CA MET A 346 -0.30 8.73 -36.68
C MET A 346 0.55 8.27 -37.86
N THR A 347 0.12 8.63 -39.07
CA THR A 347 0.89 8.35 -40.29
C THR A 347 2.22 9.11 -40.29
N ALA A 348 3.21 8.64 -41.06
CA ALA A 348 4.51 9.30 -41.14
C ALA A 348 4.42 10.77 -41.58
N LYS A 349 3.46 11.09 -42.47
CA LYS A 349 3.20 12.46 -42.94
C LYS A 349 2.61 13.35 -41.85
N GLU A 350 1.68 12.82 -41.06
CA GLU A 350 1.08 13.55 -39.93
C GLU A 350 2.09 13.77 -38.82
N LYS A 351 2.87 12.75 -38.45
CA LYS A 351 3.95 12.87 -37.45
C LYS A 351 4.96 13.92 -37.85
N ARG A 352 5.40 13.93 -39.12
CA ARG A 352 6.35 14.94 -39.61
C ARG A 352 5.80 16.36 -39.46
N ARG A 353 4.53 16.59 -39.82
CA ARG A 353 3.88 17.89 -39.62
C ARG A 353 3.76 18.28 -38.15
N ALA A 354 3.46 17.32 -37.27
CA ALA A 354 3.41 17.56 -35.84
C ALA A 354 4.80 17.92 -35.31
N TYR A 355 5.85 17.20 -35.70
CA TYR A 355 7.23 17.51 -35.32
C TYR A 355 7.65 18.91 -35.76
N ASP A 356 7.39 19.27 -37.03
CA ASP A 356 7.71 20.59 -37.54
C ASP A 356 7.02 21.71 -36.72
N ARG A 357 5.76 21.50 -36.29
CA ARG A 357 4.99 22.48 -35.48
C ARG A 357 5.45 22.55 -34.02
N ILE A 358 5.93 21.44 -33.47
CA ILE A 358 6.45 21.37 -32.11
C ILE A 358 7.83 22.02 -32.06
N GLU A 359 8.70 21.69 -33.02
CA GLU A 359 10.08 22.20 -33.10
C GLU A 359 10.12 23.70 -33.40
N CYS A 360 9.20 24.24 -34.22
CA CYS A 360 9.13 25.68 -34.47
C CYS A 360 8.33 26.49 -33.43
N GLY A 361 7.85 25.86 -32.35
CA GLY A 361 7.11 26.54 -31.28
C GLY A 361 5.68 26.97 -31.64
N TYR A 362 5.17 26.62 -32.83
CA TYR A 362 3.80 26.94 -33.24
C TYR A 362 2.75 26.25 -32.35
N ALA A 363 2.99 24.99 -31.99
CA ALA A 363 2.21 24.28 -30.99
C ALA A 363 2.74 24.61 -29.59
N ARG A 364 1.92 25.28 -28.76
CA ARG A 364 2.29 25.63 -27.38
C ARG A 364 1.84 24.58 -26.37
N ILE A 365 0.80 23.82 -26.70
CA ILE A 365 0.32 22.71 -25.88
C ILE A 365 0.37 21.44 -26.72
N ILE A 366 1.07 20.43 -26.23
CA ILE A 366 1.24 19.14 -26.92
C ILE A 366 0.58 18.05 -26.08
N ILE A 367 -0.31 17.27 -26.66
CA ILE A 367 -0.97 16.15 -25.98
C ILE A 367 -0.62 14.88 -26.72
N GLY A 368 -0.30 13.81 -26.00
CA GLY A 368 0.14 12.59 -26.67
C GLY A 368 0.31 11.40 -25.76
N THR A 369 0.79 10.31 -26.34
CA THR A 369 1.16 9.10 -25.60
C THR A 369 2.68 9.06 -25.39
N HIS A 370 3.23 7.88 -25.11
CA HIS A 370 4.67 7.61 -25.11
C HIS A 370 5.39 8.07 -26.40
N ALA A 371 4.68 8.43 -27.47
CA ALA A 371 5.27 9.10 -28.63
C ALA A 371 5.99 10.42 -28.28
N LEU A 372 5.56 11.13 -27.22
CA LEU A 372 6.15 12.41 -26.78
C LEU A 372 7.60 12.31 -26.31
N ILE A 373 8.01 11.12 -25.85
CA ILE A 373 9.35 10.85 -25.31
C ILE A 373 10.28 10.17 -26.33
N GLN A 374 9.79 9.86 -27.54
CA GLN A 374 10.59 9.20 -28.56
C GLN A 374 11.68 10.13 -29.11
N GLY A 375 12.77 9.54 -29.63
CA GLY A 375 13.94 10.28 -30.09
C GLY A 375 13.68 11.33 -31.18
N GLY A 376 12.62 11.17 -31.99
CA GLY A 376 12.30 12.07 -33.09
C GLY A 376 11.58 13.37 -32.74
N VAL A 377 11.25 13.63 -31.47
CA VAL A 377 10.56 14.86 -31.03
C VAL A 377 11.57 15.82 -30.40
N ASN A 378 11.68 17.00 -30.99
CA ASN A 378 12.43 18.15 -30.44
C ASN A 378 11.44 19.25 -30.09
N TYR A 379 11.57 19.81 -28.89
CA TYR A 379 10.77 20.92 -28.41
C TYR A 379 11.60 22.21 -28.51
N ASP A 380 10.93 23.34 -28.72
CA ASP A 380 11.55 24.67 -28.72
C ASP A 380 11.90 25.10 -27.29
N CYS A 381 10.89 25.19 -26.42
CA CYS A 381 11.06 25.59 -25.01
C CYS A 381 10.05 24.85 -24.11
N LEU A 382 10.27 23.55 -23.89
CA LEU A 382 9.42 22.74 -23.01
C LEU A 382 9.66 23.11 -21.54
N ALA A 383 8.68 23.76 -20.92
CA ALA A 383 8.76 24.27 -19.55
C ALA A 383 7.86 23.50 -18.56
N LEU A 384 6.83 22.80 -19.04
CA LEU A 384 5.93 22.01 -18.19
C LEU A 384 5.66 20.64 -18.81
N VAL A 385 5.84 19.60 -18.00
CA VAL A 385 5.53 18.22 -18.33
C VAL A 385 4.44 17.71 -17.39
N VAL A 386 3.32 17.27 -17.96
CA VAL A 386 2.20 16.67 -17.24
C VAL A 386 2.10 15.19 -17.56
N THR A 387 2.05 14.32 -16.55
CA THR A 387 1.79 12.88 -16.74
C THR A 387 0.49 12.48 -16.04
N ASP A 388 -0.48 12.01 -16.82
CA ASP A 388 -1.77 11.52 -16.31
C ASP A 388 -1.71 10.01 -16.03
N GLU A 389 -2.31 9.56 -14.93
CA GLU A 389 -2.36 8.14 -14.53
C GLU A 389 -0.98 7.47 -14.36
N GLN A 390 -0.13 8.08 -13.53
CA GLN A 390 1.29 7.77 -13.33
C GLN A 390 1.63 6.28 -13.21
N HIS A 391 0.83 5.47 -12.51
CA HIS A 391 1.18 4.07 -12.18
C HIS A 391 1.36 3.16 -13.40
N ARG A 392 0.96 3.59 -14.60
CA ARG A 392 1.17 2.86 -15.86
C ARG A 392 2.49 3.19 -16.56
N PHE A 393 3.20 4.24 -16.12
CA PHE A 393 4.46 4.67 -16.70
C PHE A 393 5.64 4.27 -15.83
N GLY A 394 6.66 3.67 -16.43
CA GLY A 394 7.88 3.32 -15.72
C GLY A 394 8.67 4.57 -15.31
N VAL A 395 9.41 4.50 -14.21
CA VAL A 395 10.26 5.61 -13.71
C VAL A 395 11.13 6.21 -14.82
N LYS A 396 11.77 5.36 -15.63
CA LYS A 396 12.63 5.77 -16.75
C LYS A 396 11.92 6.58 -17.84
N GLN A 397 10.62 6.37 -18.04
CA GLN A 397 9.86 7.12 -19.05
C GLN A 397 9.58 8.55 -18.58
N ARG A 398 9.39 8.75 -17.26
CA ARG A 398 9.24 10.09 -16.65
C ARG A 398 10.53 10.88 -16.75
N GLU A 399 11.65 10.26 -16.39
CA GLU A 399 12.97 10.88 -16.55
C GLU A 399 13.25 11.23 -18.01
N ALA A 400 12.93 10.33 -18.95
CA ALA A 400 13.10 10.59 -20.37
C ALA A 400 12.25 11.77 -20.84
N PHE A 401 11.07 11.98 -20.25
CA PHE A 401 10.21 13.12 -20.58
C PHE A 401 10.76 14.43 -19.99
N ALA A 402 11.20 14.42 -18.73
CA ALA A 402 11.83 15.60 -18.12
C ALA A 402 13.11 15.99 -18.88
N LYS A 403 13.94 15.01 -19.29
CA LYS A 403 15.18 15.20 -20.07
C LYS A 403 14.94 15.71 -21.51
N LYS A 404 13.70 15.77 -21.99
CA LYS A 404 13.37 16.41 -23.28
C LYS A 404 13.34 17.93 -23.20
N GLY A 405 13.12 18.48 -22.01
CA GLY A 405 13.42 19.88 -21.71
C GLY A 405 14.80 20.00 -21.07
N SER A 406 15.28 21.25 -20.88
CA SER A 406 16.48 21.50 -20.06
C SER A 406 16.19 21.09 -18.62
N VAL A 407 15.31 21.86 -17.96
CA VAL A 407 14.82 21.56 -16.61
C VAL A 407 13.34 21.94 -16.48
N PRO A 408 12.41 21.21 -17.11
CA PRO A 408 10.99 21.56 -17.07
C PRO A 408 10.37 21.27 -15.70
N HIS A 409 9.34 22.02 -15.35
CA HIS A 409 8.42 21.69 -14.26
C HIS A 409 7.72 20.35 -14.51
N VAL A 410 7.58 19.55 -13.46
CA VAL A 410 6.96 18.22 -13.53
C VAL A 410 5.68 18.20 -12.70
N LEU A 411 4.57 17.90 -13.35
CA LEU A 411 3.26 17.70 -12.75
C LEU A 411 2.77 16.27 -13.01
N VAL A 412 2.55 15.53 -11.95
CA VAL A 412 2.09 14.15 -12.02
C VAL A 412 0.68 14.05 -11.46
N MET A 413 -0.21 13.37 -12.16
CA MET A 413 -1.58 13.14 -11.68
C MET A 413 -1.82 11.66 -11.42
N SER A 414 -2.48 11.37 -10.31
CA SER A 414 -2.94 10.01 -10.01
C SER A 414 -4.40 10.00 -9.56
N ALA A 415 -5.16 9.06 -10.13
CA ALA A 415 -6.50 8.74 -9.67
C ALA A 415 -6.53 7.68 -8.55
N THR A 416 -5.40 7.09 -8.15
CA THR A 416 -5.34 6.22 -6.96
C THR A 416 -5.32 7.08 -5.68
N PRO A 417 -6.37 7.05 -4.85
CA PRO A 417 -6.39 7.78 -3.59
C PRO A 417 -5.62 7.02 -2.50
N ILE A 418 -4.30 6.97 -2.60
CA ILE A 418 -3.37 6.57 -1.53
C ILE A 418 -3.44 7.60 -0.37
N PRO A 419 -3.44 7.17 0.90
CA PRO A 419 -3.33 8.10 2.03
C PRO A 419 -2.09 9.01 1.89
N ARG A 420 -2.24 10.31 2.18
CA ARG A 420 -1.17 11.31 2.00
C ARG A 420 0.15 10.90 2.67
N THR A 421 0.08 10.35 3.89
CA THR A 421 1.25 9.86 4.63
C THR A 421 2.00 8.76 3.90
N LEU A 422 1.28 7.84 3.25
CA LEU A 422 1.87 6.78 2.45
C LEU A 422 2.40 7.31 1.12
N ALA A 423 1.74 8.31 0.53
CA ALA A 423 2.23 8.98 -0.68
C ALA A 423 3.56 9.70 -0.44
N ILE A 424 3.76 10.35 0.72
CA ILE A 424 5.04 11.00 1.09
C ILE A 424 6.17 9.97 1.17
N ILE A 425 5.88 8.76 1.69
CA ILE A 425 6.87 7.68 1.76
C ILE A 425 7.18 7.14 0.35
N LEU A 426 6.14 6.89 -0.45
CA LEU A 426 6.27 6.22 -1.75
C LEU A 426 6.86 7.12 -2.84
N TYR A 427 6.59 8.42 -2.77
CA TYR A 427 6.92 9.40 -3.79
C TYR A 427 7.71 10.56 -3.17
N GLY A 428 8.60 10.27 -2.22
CA GLY A 428 9.27 11.25 -1.36
C GLY A 428 10.06 12.37 -2.07
N ASP A 429 10.25 12.27 -3.37
CA ASP A 429 10.80 13.28 -4.27
C ASP A 429 9.77 14.35 -4.71
N LEU A 430 8.46 14.05 -4.66
CA LEU A 430 7.38 14.89 -5.15
C LEU A 430 6.68 15.67 -4.03
N ASP A 431 6.36 16.94 -4.27
CA ASP A 431 5.41 17.68 -3.43
C ASP A 431 3.98 17.19 -3.68
N ILE A 432 3.21 16.93 -2.61
CA ILE A 432 1.90 16.28 -2.74
C ILE A 432 0.77 17.27 -2.50
N SER A 433 -0.07 17.44 -3.52
CA SER A 433 -1.35 18.14 -3.48
C SER A 433 -2.50 17.13 -3.48
N VAL A 434 -3.50 17.36 -2.63
CA VAL A 434 -4.68 16.49 -2.55
C VAL A 434 -5.94 17.28 -2.91
N ILE A 435 -6.72 16.74 -3.85
CA ILE A 435 -8.07 17.17 -4.20
C ILE A 435 -9.04 16.14 -3.63
N ASP A 436 -9.52 16.42 -2.42
CA ASP A 436 -10.43 15.59 -1.62
C ASP A 436 -11.92 15.93 -1.83
N GLU A 437 -12.21 16.98 -2.59
CA GLU A 437 -13.57 17.42 -2.91
C GLU A 437 -14.03 16.95 -4.30
N LEU A 438 -15.31 16.57 -4.39
CA LEU A 438 -15.98 16.27 -5.66
C LEU A 438 -16.82 17.47 -6.12
N PRO A 439 -16.92 17.74 -7.44
CA PRO A 439 -17.78 18.82 -7.95
C PRO A 439 -19.25 18.64 -7.55
N ALA A 440 -19.91 19.71 -7.12
CA ALA A 440 -21.26 19.70 -6.54
C ALA A 440 -22.38 19.11 -7.44
N ASN A 441 -22.20 19.15 -8.76
CA ASN A 441 -23.19 18.64 -9.73
C ASN A 441 -23.13 17.13 -9.95
N ARG A 442 -22.25 16.40 -9.25
CA ARG A 442 -22.09 14.96 -9.44
C ARG A 442 -23.00 14.16 -8.51
N LEU A 443 -23.85 13.32 -9.09
CA LEU A 443 -24.69 12.41 -8.33
C LEU A 443 -23.83 11.27 -7.74
N PRO A 444 -24.03 10.91 -6.45
CA PRO A 444 -23.33 9.79 -5.84
C PRO A 444 -23.74 8.47 -6.50
N ILE A 445 -22.78 7.58 -6.70
CA ILE A 445 -23.05 6.26 -7.29
C ILE A 445 -23.75 5.39 -6.23
N LYS A 446 -24.84 4.72 -6.63
CA LYS A 446 -25.55 3.77 -5.77
C LYS A 446 -24.90 2.40 -5.90
N ASN A 447 -24.28 1.95 -4.81
CA ASN A 447 -23.58 0.68 -4.77
C ASN A 447 -24.48 -0.41 -4.16
N CYS A 448 -24.39 -1.62 -4.71
CA CYS A 448 -24.93 -2.81 -4.05
C CYS A 448 -23.92 -3.95 -4.14
N VAL A 449 -23.77 -4.66 -3.02
CA VAL A 449 -22.96 -5.89 -2.94
C VAL A 449 -23.94 -7.04 -2.79
N VAL A 450 -23.93 -7.95 -3.76
CA VAL A 450 -24.93 -9.02 -3.88
C VAL A 450 -24.27 -10.37 -4.11
N ASP A 451 -24.99 -11.44 -3.83
CA ASP A 451 -24.56 -12.79 -4.16
C ASP A 451 -24.93 -13.17 -5.60
N THR A 452 -24.45 -14.32 -6.06
CA THR A 452 -24.73 -14.85 -7.40
C THR A 452 -26.22 -15.12 -7.65
N GLY A 453 -27.05 -15.22 -6.61
CA GLY A 453 -28.51 -15.38 -6.73
C GLY A 453 -29.19 -14.14 -7.34
N TYR A 454 -28.59 -12.96 -7.19
CA TYR A 454 -29.14 -11.69 -7.69
C TYR A 454 -28.92 -11.47 -9.20
N ARG A 455 -28.25 -12.40 -9.90
CA ARG A 455 -27.82 -12.23 -11.31
C ARG A 455 -28.97 -11.91 -12.26
N LYS A 456 -30.09 -12.64 -12.14
CA LYS A 456 -31.29 -12.40 -12.98
C LYS A 456 -31.88 -11.01 -12.79
N THR A 457 -31.86 -10.51 -11.55
CA THR A 457 -32.35 -9.18 -11.20
C THR A 457 -31.43 -8.10 -11.76
N ALA A 458 -30.10 -8.31 -11.68
CA ALA A 458 -29.11 -7.41 -12.28
C ALA A 458 -29.28 -7.29 -13.80
N TYR A 459 -29.45 -8.41 -14.51
CA TYR A 459 -29.69 -8.40 -15.96
C TYR A 459 -31.00 -7.72 -16.34
N SER A 460 -32.08 -7.98 -15.59
CA SER A 460 -33.35 -7.29 -15.78
C SER A 460 -33.23 -5.78 -15.56
N PHE A 461 -32.38 -5.36 -14.62
CA PHE A 461 -32.09 -3.95 -14.38
C PHE A 461 -31.26 -3.32 -15.51
N MET A 462 -30.25 -4.01 -16.02
CA MET A 462 -29.47 -3.59 -17.19
C MET A 462 -30.37 -3.40 -18.41
N LYS A 463 -31.27 -4.35 -18.71
CA LYS A 463 -32.25 -4.23 -19.81
C LYS A 463 -33.08 -2.96 -19.73
N LYS A 464 -33.56 -2.60 -18.53
CA LYS A 464 -34.33 -1.36 -18.32
C LYS A 464 -33.49 -0.12 -18.61
N GLN A 465 -32.23 -0.11 -18.14
CA GLN A 465 -31.33 1.02 -18.39
C GLN A 465 -31.00 1.17 -19.87
N VAL A 466 -30.76 0.06 -20.57
CA VAL A 466 -30.53 0.06 -22.03
C VAL A 466 -31.77 0.51 -22.79
N ALA A 467 -32.97 0.10 -22.38
CA ALA A 467 -34.23 0.57 -22.98
C ALA A 467 -34.45 2.08 -22.80
N GLU A 468 -33.86 2.69 -21.76
CA GLU A 468 -33.82 4.15 -21.56
C GLU A 468 -32.71 4.84 -22.38
N GLY A 469 -32.05 4.12 -23.29
CA GLY A 469 -31.00 4.62 -24.17
C GLY A 469 -29.60 4.68 -23.55
N ARG A 470 -29.38 4.01 -22.40
CA ARG A 470 -28.12 4.06 -21.63
C ARG A 470 -27.24 2.85 -21.91
N GLN A 471 -26.01 2.91 -21.41
CA GLN A 471 -25.02 1.86 -21.61
C GLN A 471 -24.56 1.23 -20.30
N CYS A 472 -24.08 -0.02 -20.38
CA CYS A 472 -23.66 -0.81 -19.23
C CYS A 472 -22.26 -1.40 -19.43
N TYR A 473 -21.48 -1.43 -18.35
CA TYR A 473 -20.23 -2.16 -18.26
C TYR A 473 -20.41 -3.45 -17.46
N VAL A 474 -19.80 -4.54 -17.93
CA VAL A 474 -19.68 -5.79 -17.17
C VAL A 474 -18.22 -6.19 -17.06
N ILE A 475 -17.70 -6.27 -15.84
CA ILE A 475 -16.30 -6.58 -15.57
C ILE A 475 -16.17 -8.02 -15.05
N CYS A 476 -15.35 -8.81 -15.74
CA CYS A 476 -15.04 -10.20 -15.35
C CYS A 476 -13.58 -10.29 -14.87
N PRO A 477 -13.31 -10.85 -13.68
CA PRO A 477 -11.95 -11.01 -13.18
C PRO A 477 -11.16 -12.02 -14.00
N MET A 478 -9.84 -11.84 -13.97
CA MET A 478 -8.90 -12.81 -14.53
C MET A 478 -8.93 -14.09 -13.67
N VAL A 479 -8.98 -15.24 -14.33
CA VAL A 479 -8.79 -16.55 -13.69
C VAL A 479 -7.30 -16.88 -13.82
N GLU A 480 -6.60 -16.94 -12.69
CA GLU A 480 -5.12 -17.03 -12.59
C GLU A 480 -4.47 -18.30 -13.17
N GLU A 481 -5.13 -19.08 -14.03
CA GLU A 481 -4.59 -20.35 -14.50
C GLU A 481 -3.94 -20.31 -15.90
N SER A 482 -4.18 -19.26 -16.71
CA SER A 482 -3.36 -18.87 -17.88
C SER A 482 -4.05 -17.79 -18.73
N GLU A 483 -3.27 -16.90 -19.34
CA GLU A 483 -3.79 -15.78 -20.16
C GLU A 483 -4.63 -16.22 -21.38
N THR A 484 -4.53 -17.48 -21.83
CA THR A 484 -5.35 -18.05 -22.91
C THR A 484 -6.79 -18.30 -22.46
N MET A 485 -6.98 -18.78 -21.23
CA MET A 485 -8.30 -18.98 -20.64
C MET A 485 -9.03 -17.65 -20.38
N GLU A 486 -8.30 -16.53 -20.20
CA GLU A 486 -8.91 -15.20 -20.02
C GLU A 486 -9.71 -14.75 -21.26
N ALA A 487 -9.16 -14.96 -22.45
CA ALA A 487 -9.82 -14.57 -23.69
C ALA A 487 -11.07 -15.42 -23.93
N GLU A 488 -11.00 -16.73 -23.67
CA GLU A 488 -12.14 -17.65 -23.80
C GLU A 488 -13.25 -17.29 -22.80
N ASN A 489 -12.93 -17.07 -21.52
CA ASN A 489 -13.93 -16.74 -20.50
C ASN A 489 -14.74 -15.46 -20.79
N VAL A 490 -14.11 -14.41 -21.31
CA VAL A 490 -14.80 -13.14 -21.60
C VAL A 490 -15.68 -13.26 -22.85
N VAL A 491 -15.20 -13.98 -23.88
CA VAL A 491 -15.94 -14.20 -25.13
C VAL A 491 -17.15 -15.10 -24.87
N ASP A 492 -16.97 -16.16 -24.09
CA ASP A 492 -18.04 -17.09 -23.71
C ASP A 492 -19.09 -16.37 -22.85
N TYR A 493 -18.64 -15.57 -21.88
CA TYR A 493 -19.56 -14.78 -21.05
C TYR A 493 -20.30 -13.72 -21.86
N ALA A 494 -19.65 -13.05 -22.81
CA ALA A 494 -20.30 -12.08 -23.69
C ALA A 494 -21.35 -12.75 -24.58
N SER A 495 -21.06 -13.94 -25.11
CA SER A 495 -22.01 -14.73 -25.90
C SER A 495 -23.23 -15.16 -25.06
N MET A 496 -22.97 -15.68 -23.85
CA MET A 496 -24.04 -16.00 -22.89
C MET A 496 -24.89 -14.77 -22.55
N LEU A 497 -24.25 -13.62 -22.34
CA LEU A 497 -24.94 -12.38 -22.01
C LEU A 497 -25.75 -11.84 -23.19
N GLN A 498 -25.27 -12.00 -24.42
CA GLN A 498 -26.00 -11.66 -25.65
C GLN A 498 -27.28 -12.50 -25.77
N ASP A 499 -27.20 -13.81 -25.51
CA ASP A 499 -28.36 -14.71 -25.54
C ASP A 499 -29.40 -14.35 -24.45
N GLU A 500 -28.92 -14.02 -23.24
CA GLU A 500 -29.78 -13.65 -22.12
C GLU A 500 -30.38 -12.25 -22.27
N LEU A 501 -29.63 -11.29 -22.83
CA LEU A 501 -30.08 -9.91 -23.02
C LEU A 501 -31.04 -9.76 -24.22
N GLY A 502 -30.90 -10.61 -25.23
CA GLY A 502 -31.71 -10.63 -26.45
C GLY A 502 -31.06 -9.87 -27.60
N GLY A 503 -31.50 -10.14 -28.84
CA GLY A 503 -30.87 -9.62 -30.07
C GLY A 503 -31.08 -8.13 -30.37
N GLU A 504 -31.86 -7.40 -29.56
CA GLU A 504 -32.05 -5.95 -29.70
C GLU A 504 -30.93 -5.13 -29.03
N ILE A 505 -30.11 -5.77 -28.19
CA ILE A 505 -29.02 -5.15 -27.43
C ILE A 505 -27.71 -5.64 -28.02
N GLU A 506 -26.87 -4.75 -28.51
CA GLU A 506 -25.52 -5.10 -28.99
C GLU A 506 -24.59 -5.27 -27.77
N VAL A 507 -24.14 -6.51 -27.56
CA VAL A 507 -23.13 -6.85 -26.56
C VAL A 507 -21.78 -7.05 -27.26
N SER A 508 -20.75 -6.36 -26.80
CA SER A 508 -19.38 -6.54 -27.27
C SER A 508 -18.45 -6.90 -26.13
N TYR A 509 -17.23 -7.32 -26.46
CA TYR A 509 -16.23 -7.72 -25.48
C TYR A 509 -14.87 -7.06 -25.71
N LEU A 510 -14.11 -6.91 -24.63
CA LEU A 510 -12.76 -6.35 -24.67
C LEU A 510 -11.83 -7.09 -23.70
N HIS A 511 -10.74 -7.64 -24.21
CA HIS A 511 -9.73 -8.34 -23.39
C HIS A 511 -8.29 -7.92 -23.72
N GLY A 512 -7.35 -8.24 -22.83
CA GLY A 512 -5.96 -7.76 -22.88
C GLY A 512 -5.20 -8.13 -24.16
N LYS A 513 -5.46 -9.32 -24.71
CA LYS A 513 -4.79 -9.84 -25.93
C LYS A 513 -5.25 -9.24 -27.26
N MET A 514 -6.33 -8.47 -27.29
CA MET A 514 -6.80 -7.85 -28.54
C MET A 514 -5.76 -6.87 -29.06
N ARG A 515 -5.66 -6.76 -30.39
CA ARG A 515 -4.79 -5.75 -31.01
C ARG A 515 -5.28 -4.36 -30.61
N GLN A 516 -4.37 -3.42 -30.37
CA GLN A 516 -4.72 -2.06 -29.94
C GLN A 516 -5.75 -1.41 -30.88
N THR A 517 -5.59 -1.60 -32.19
CA THR A 517 -6.54 -1.10 -33.20
C THR A 517 -7.96 -1.65 -33.04
N GLN A 518 -8.12 -2.90 -32.60
CA GLN A 518 -9.43 -3.51 -32.36
C GLN A 518 -10.04 -2.98 -31.05
N LYS A 519 -9.22 -2.80 -30.01
CA LYS A 519 -9.67 -2.19 -28.76
C LYS A 519 -10.18 -0.79 -29.00
N ASP A 520 -9.42 0.01 -29.73
CA ASP A 520 -9.77 1.40 -30.03
C ASP A 520 -11.08 1.50 -30.84
N ASP A 521 -11.30 0.59 -31.81
CA ASP A 521 -12.54 0.51 -32.60
C ASP A 521 -13.77 0.17 -31.74
N ILE A 522 -13.70 -0.90 -30.94
CA ILE A 522 -14.80 -1.30 -30.04
C ILE A 522 -15.12 -0.20 -29.06
N MET A 523 -14.08 0.45 -28.54
CA MET A 523 -14.22 1.55 -27.62
C MET A 523 -14.85 2.81 -28.24
N ASP A 524 -14.51 3.14 -29.49
CA ASP A 524 -15.13 4.25 -30.23
C ASP A 524 -16.60 3.95 -30.53
N ARG A 525 -16.92 2.73 -30.99
CA ARG A 525 -18.30 2.25 -31.19
C ARG A 525 -19.12 2.30 -29.90
N PHE A 526 -18.52 1.89 -28.78
CA PHE A 526 -19.14 2.02 -27.47
C PHE A 526 -19.33 3.50 -27.09
N GLY A 527 -18.35 4.38 -27.30
CA GLY A 527 -18.51 5.83 -27.07
C GLY A 527 -19.65 6.47 -27.88
N ARG A 528 -19.91 5.97 -29.09
CA ARG A 528 -20.99 6.42 -29.99
C ARG A 528 -22.36 5.78 -29.71
N ASN A 529 -22.48 4.96 -28.68
CA ASN A 529 -23.68 4.21 -28.32
C ASN A 529 -24.14 3.18 -29.37
N GLU A 530 -23.23 2.71 -30.23
CA GLU A 530 -23.51 1.60 -31.15
C GLU A 530 -23.52 0.26 -30.41
N ILE A 531 -22.73 0.15 -29.35
CA ILE A 531 -22.68 -0.99 -28.43
C ILE A 531 -23.30 -0.56 -27.10
N GLN A 532 -24.31 -1.28 -26.61
CA GLN A 532 -25.00 -0.90 -25.37
C GLN A 532 -24.40 -1.59 -24.14
N VAL A 533 -23.81 -2.78 -24.30
CA VAL A 533 -23.16 -3.51 -23.21
C VAL A 533 -21.74 -3.92 -23.58
N LEU A 534 -20.78 -3.49 -22.78
CA LEU A 534 -19.37 -3.87 -22.97
C LEU A 534 -18.91 -4.80 -21.84
N VAL A 535 -18.57 -6.03 -22.20
CA VAL A 535 -17.98 -7.02 -21.30
C VAL A 535 -16.46 -6.91 -21.37
N SER A 536 -15.77 -6.75 -20.25
CA SER A 536 -14.32 -6.65 -20.26
C SER A 536 -13.64 -7.18 -19.01
N THR A 537 -12.34 -7.40 -19.10
CA THR A 537 -11.48 -7.57 -17.92
C THR A 537 -11.10 -6.21 -17.32
N THR A 538 -10.06 -6.18 -16.49
CA THR A 538 -9.45 -4.96 -15.93
C THR A 538 -8.90 -3.99 -16.97
N VAL A 539 -8.97 -4.29 -18.27
CA VAL A 539 -8.45 -3.40 -19.33
C VAL A 539 -9.23 -2.07 -19.41
N ILE A 540 -10.50 -2.04 -18.98
CA ILE A 540 -11.29 -0.80 -18.85
C ILE A 540 -10.77 0.14 -17.75
N GLU A 541 -9.84 -0.33 -16.90
CA GLU A 541 -9.17 0.53 -15.90
C GLU A 541 -8.57 1.79 -16.52
N VAL A 542 -8.28 1.83 -17.83
CA VAL A 542 -7.69 3.01 -18.50
C VAL A 542 -8.60 3.61 -19.58
N GLY A 543 -9.21 4.75 -19.24
CA GLY A 543 -9.14 5.91 -20.13
C GLY A 543 -10.22 6.11 -21.19
N ILE A 544 -11.50 5.78 -20.93
CA ILE A 544 -12.61 6.37 -21.69
C ILE A 544 -13.66 6.93 -20.75
N ASP A 545 -14.01 8.20 -20.97
CA ASP A 545 -15.19 8.83 -20.41
C ASP A 545 -16.41 8.54 -21.30
N VAL A 546 -17.36 7.74 -20.80
CA VAL A 546 -18.66 7.52 -21.47
C VAL A 546 -19.77 8.07 -20.55
N PRO A 547 -20.21 9.33 -20.74
CA PRO A 547 -21.22 9.94 -19.88
C PRO A 547 -22.57 9.19 -19.87
N ASN A 548 -22.86 8.44 -20.93
CA ASN A 548 -24.09 7.65 -21.07
C ASN A 548 -24.03 6.27 -20.39
N ALA A 549 -22.86 5.84 -19.89
CA ALA A 549 -22.72 4.60 -19.16
C ALA A 549 -23.18 4.78 -17.70
N THR A 550 -24.31 4.17 -17.35
CA THR A 550 -24.96 4.35 -16.04
C THR A 550 -24.85 3.14 -15.12
N VAL A 551 -24.61 1.95 -15.66
CA VAL A 551 -24.52 0.72 -14.85
C VAL A 551 -23.14 0.10 -15.00
N MET A 552 -22.53 -0.26 -13.87
CA MET A 552 -21.36 -1.13 -13.84
C MET A 552 -21.67 -2.36 -13.01
N MET A 553 -21.50 -3.54 -13.60
CA MET A 553 -21.58 -4.82 -12.91
C MET A 553 -20.18 -5.44 -12.85
N VAL A 554 -19.74 -5.89 -11.68
CA VAL A 554 -18.47 -6.58 -11.50
C VAL A 554 -18.75 -7.99 -10.99
N GLU A 555 -18.45 -8.99 -11.82
CA GLU A 555 -18.52 -10.40 -11.43
C GLU A 555 -17.37 -10.76 -10.49
N ASN A 556 -17.59 -11.74 -9.60
CA ASN A 556 -16.56 -12.25 -8.70
C ASN A 556 -15.70 -11.15 -8.02
N SER A 557 -16.37 -10.13 -7.49
CA SER A 557 -15.78 -8.92 -6.92
C SER A 557 -14.75 -9.21 -5.82
N GLU A 558 -14.84 -10.38 -5.16
CA GLU A 558 -13.87 -10.83 -4.17
C GLU A 558 -12.43 -10.95 -4.70
N ARG A 559 -12.24 -11.12 -6.00
CA ARG A 559 -10.91 -11.25 -6.61
C ARG A 559 -10.17 -9.92 -6.77
N PHE A 560 -10.89 -8.80 -6.71
CA PHE A 560 -10.31 -7.47 -6.89
C PHE A 560 -9.93 -6.80 -5.56
N GLY A 561 -8.98 -5.87 -5.62
CA GLY A 561 -8.75 -4.88 -4.55
C GLY A 561 -9.88 -3.88 -4.45
N LEU A 562 -10.16 -3.36 -3.25
CA LEU A 562 -11.20 -2.32 -3.13
C LEU A 562 -10.78 -1.04 -3.87
N ALA A 563 -9.47 -0.74 -3.90
CA ALA A 563 -8.95 0.37 -4.71
C ALA A 563 -9.23 0.19 -6.22
N GLN A 564 -9.06 -1.03 -6.74
CA GLN A 564 -9.38 -1.36 -8.15
C GLN A 564 -10.89 -1.28 -8.41
N LEU A 565 -11.71 -1.85 -7.52
CA LEU A 565 -13.17 -1.76 -7.61
C LEU A 565 -13.66 -0.31 -7.59
N HIS A 566 -13.01 0.54 -6.78
CA HIS A 566 -13.28 1.98 -6.72
C HIS A 566 -12.93 2.69 -8.04
N GLN A 567 -11.78 2.38 -8.64
CA GLN A 567 -11.39 2.91 -9.95
C GLN A 567 -12.37 2.50 -11.06
N LEU A 568 -12.71 1.22 -11.12
CA LEU A 568 -13.70 0.69 -12.04
C LEU A 568 -15.04 1.40 -11.85
N ARG A 569 -15.54 1.48 -10.62
CA ARG A 569 -16.75 2.22 -10.27
C ARG A 569 -16.72 3.68 -10.74
N GLY A 570 -15.57 4.35 -10.64
CA GLY A 570 -15.36 5.72 -11.12
C GLY A 570 -15.47 5.90 -12.64
N ARG A 571 -15.63 4.82 -13.42
CA ARG A 571 -15.92 4.85 -14.86
C ARG A 571 -17.40 5.10 -15.17
N VAL A 572 -18.29 4.93 -14.20
CA VAL A 572 -19.71 5.34 -14.31
C VAL A 572 -19.99 6.60 -13.46
N GLY A 573 -21.14 7.24 -13.67
CA GLY A 573 -21.49 8.46 -12.91
C GLY A 573 -20.81 9.73 -13.42
N ARG A 574 -20.60 9.81 -14.74
CA ARG A 574 -20.00 10.96 -15.43
C ARG A 574 -21.01 11.83 -16.18
N GLY A 575 -22.19 11.28 -16.48
CA GLY A 575 -23.32 12.02 -17.03
C GLY A 575 -24.24 12.62 -15.97
N LYS A 576 -25.37 13.16 -16.43
CA LYS A 576 -26.43 13.74 -15.58
C LYS A 576 -27.33 12.68 -14.93
N HIS A 577 -27.22 11.42 -15.37
CA HIS A 577 -28.09 10.33 -14.93
C HIS A 577 -27.54 9.63 -13.70
N GLN A 578 -28.44 9.18 -12.82
CA GLN A 578 -28.09 8.36 -11.67
C GLN A 578 -27.39 7.08 -12.13
N SER A 579 -26.19 6.83 -11.58
CA SER A 579 -25.40 5.65 -11.90
C SER A 579 -25.40 4.63 -10.76
N TYR A 580 -25.19 3.37 -11.11
CA TYR A 580 -25.33 2.21 -10.25
C TYR A 580 -24.12 1.28 -10.41
N CYS A 581 -23.63 0.75 -9.30
CA CYS A 581 -22.56 -0.24 -9.31
C CYS A 581 -22.99 -1.50 -8.56
N ILE A 582 -22.91 -2.65 -9.23
CA ILE A 582 -23.34 -3.95 -8.74
C ILE A 582 -22.10 -4.83 -8.57
N PHE A 583 -21.71 -5.09 -7.33
CA PHE A 583 -20.59 -5.96 -6.99
C PHE A 583 -21.11 -7.35 -6.66
N MET A 584 -20.97 -8.29 -7.58
CA MET A 584 -21.38 -9.67 -7.36
C MET A 584 -20.26 -10.47 -6.70
N SER A 585 -20.56 -11.21 -5.63
CA SER A 585 -19.58 -12.10 -4.99
C SER A 585 -20.06 -13.54 -4.92
N SER A 586 -19.14 -14.46 -5.22
CA SER A 586 -19.37 -15.91 -5.07
C SER A 586 -18.94 -16.44 -3.69
N SER A 587 -18.15 -15.66 -2.95
CA SER A 587 -17.59 -16.04 -1.66
C SER A 587 -18.63 -15.95 -0.54
N LYS A 588 -18.67 -16.97 0.31
CA LYS A 588 -19.48 -16.98 1.55
C LYS A 588 -18.69 -16.55 2.79
N SER A 589 -17.41 -16.21 2.66
CA SER A 589 -16.57 -15.79 3.78
C SER A 589 -17.07 -14.49 4.41
N LYS A 590 -17.08 -14.43 5.75
CA LYS A 590 -17.45 -13.22 6.50
C LYS A 590 -16.49 -12.07 6.23
N ASP A 591 -15.20 -12.35 6.18
CA ASP A 591 -14.14 -11.38 5.90
C ASP A 591 -14.31 -10.72 4.52
N THR A 592 -14.60 -11.52 3.49
CA THR A 592 -14.86 -11.01 2.14
C THR A 592 -16.11 -10.13 2.07
N LYS A 593 -17.17 -10.51 2.78
CA LYS A 593 -18.41 -9.72 2.85
C LYS A 593 -18.21 -8.40 3.59
N GLU A 594 -17.46 -8.41 4.69
CA GLU A 594 -17.12 -7.21 5.45
C GLU A 594 -16.28 -6.24 4.60
N ARG A 595 -15.26 -6.78 3.91
CA ARG A 595 -14.41 -6.04 2.98
C ARG A 595 -15.20 -5.37 1.86
N LEU A 596 -15.99 -6.13 1.10
CA LEU A 596 -16.81 -5.57 0.02
C LEU A 596 -17.91 -4.64 0.56
N GLY A 597 -18.40 -4.89 1.77
CA GLY A 597 -19.40 -4.05 2.44
C GLY A 597 -18.97 -2.59 2.65
N ILE A 598 -17.66 -2.30 2.67
CA ILE A 598 -17.14 -0.93 2.73
C ILE A 598 -17.58 -0.11 1.52
N LEU A 599 -17.64 -0.71 0.33
CA LEU A 599 -18.08 -0.03 -0.91
C LEU A 599 -19.55 0.41 -0.84
N ASN A 600 -20.38 -0.22 -0.02
CA ASN A 600 -21.76 0.23 0.22
C ASN A 600 -21.85 1.38 1.21
N LYS A 601 -20.87 1.51 2.12
CA LYS A 601 -20.87 2.52 3.19
C LYS A 601 -20.34 3.87 2.71
N THR A 602 -19.38 3.87 1.79
CA THR A 602 -18.70 5.10 1.36
C THR A 602 -18.45 5.13 -0.15
N ASN A 603 -18.56 6.33 -0.71
CA ASN A 603 -18.13 6.63 -2.08
C ASN A 603 -16.75 7.32 -2.12
N ASP A 604 -16.21 7.71 -0.97
CA ASP A 604 -14.93 8.41 -0.87
C ASP A 604 -13.76 7.44 -1.09
N GLY A 605 -13.01 7.67 -2.17
CA GLY A 605 -11.86 6.85 -2.54
C GLY A 605 -10.75 6.80 -1.50
N PHE A 606 -10.48 7.89 -0.78
CA PHE A 606 -9.43 7.92 0.25
C PHE A 606 -9.81 7.04 1.43
N LYS A 607 -11.08 7.08 1.85
CA LYS A 607 -11.60 6.17 2.88
C LYS A 607 -11.57 4.71 2.43
N ILE A 608 -11.96 4.44 1.19
CA ILE A 608 -11.94 3.07 0.64
C ILE A 608 -10.51 2.52 0.63
N ALA A 609 -9.54 3.31 0.15
CA ALA A 609 -8.15 2.89 0.13
C ALA A 609 -7.59 2.68 1.55
N SER A 610 -7.88 3.58 2.48
CA SER A 610 -7.46 3.41 3.89
C SER A 610 -8.01 2.13 4.51
N GLU A 611 -9.28 1.80 4.25
CA GLU A 611 -9.91 0.58 4.76
C GLU A 611 -9.42 -0.69 4.04
N ASP A 612 -9.17 -0.64 2.72
CA ASP A 612 -8.58 -1.75 1.95
C ASP A 612 -7.19 -2.10 2.47
N LEU A 613 -6.38 -1.07 2.72
CA LEU A 613 -5.05 -1.21 3.28
C LEU A 613 -5.09 -1.81 4.70
N ARG A 614 -6.04 -1.38 5.53
CA ARG A 614 -6.23 -1.93 6.88
C ARG A 614 -6.63 -3.41 6.88
N LEU A 615 -7.54 -3.80 5.98
CA LEU A 615 -8.06 -5.17 5.92
C LEU A 615 -7.13 -6.16 5.23
N ARG A 616 -6.39 -5.74 4.20
CA ARG A 616 -5.46 -6.62 3.47
C ARG A 616 -4.13 -6.85 4.19
N GLY A 617 -3.72 -5.93 5.06
CA GLY A 617 -2.36 -5.93 5.61
C GLY A 617 -1.30 -5.70 4.52
N PRO A 618 0.00 -5.82 4.84
CA PRO A 618 1.13 -5.41 3.97
C PRO A 618 1.36 -6.28 2.70
N GLY A 619 0.36 -7.04 2.26
CA GLY A 619 0.45 -7.89 1.06
C GLY A 619 0.48 -7.08 -0.25
N ASP A 620 1.48 -7.41 -1.08
CA ASP A 620 1.72 -7.24 -2.54
C ASP A 620 0.97 -6.21 -3.42
N LEU A 621 0.26 -5.22 -2.87
CA LEU A 621 -0.52 -4.24 -3.64
C LEU A 621 0.30 -3.41 -4.65
N PHE A 622 1.63 -3.39 -4.49
CA PHE A 622 2.53 -2.55 -5.28
C PHE A 622 3.86 -3.24 -5.62
N GLY A 623 3.99 -4.56 -5.39
CA GLY A 623 5.30 -5.25 -5.54
C GLY A 623 6.40 -4.73 -4.60
N ILE A 624 6.03 -3.94 -3.57
CA ILE A 624 6.96 -3.28 -2.62
C ILE A 624 7.82 -4.28 -1.85
N ARG A 625 7.34 -5.51 -1.66
CA ARG A 625 8.15 -6.58 -1.03
C ARG A 625 9.32 -7.04 -1.90
N GLN A 626 9.27 -6.89 -3.23
CA GLN A 626 10.38 -7.27 -4.11
C GLN A 626 11.51 -6.24 -4.13
N SER A 627 11.24 -4.98 -3.78
CA SER A 627 12.22 -3.90 -3.83
C SER A 627 12.96 -3.65 -2.51
N GLY A 628 12.59 -4.33 -1.42
CA GLY A 628 13.20 -4.13 -0.09
C GLY A 628 12.96 -2.73 0.50
N LEU A 629 12.03 -1.96 -0.10
CA LEU A 629 11.82 -0.53 0.10
C LEU A 629 11.25 -0.14 1.48
N MET A 630 10.65 -1.10 2.20
CA MET A 630 9.91 -0.85 3.46
C MET A 630 10.10 -1.97 4.49
N ASP A 631 11.30 -2.53 4.62
CA ASP A 631 11.61 -3.44 5.73
C ASP A 631 11.89 -2.62 7.01
N PHE A 632 10.86 -1.93 7.50
CA PHE A 632 10.84 -1.42 8.87
C PHE A 632 10.95 -2.61 9.83
N ARG A 633 11.75 -2.47 10.88
CA ARG A 633 12.02 -3.55 11.84
C ARG A 633 10.84 -3.79 12.77
N LEU A 634 10.10 -2.74 13.12
CA LEU A 634 8.96 -2.77 14.03
C LEU A 634 7.72 -2.12 13.43
N GLY A 635 7.91 -1.00 12.71
CA GLY A 635 6.81 -0.21 12.18
C GLY A 635 6.11 -0.91 11.03
N ASP A 636 4.79 -0.92 11.07
CA ASP A 636 3.98 -1.25 9.91
C ASP A 636 3.27 0.03 9.47
N VAL A 637 3.60 0.53 8.27
CA VAL A 637 3.07 1.79 7.72
C VAL A 637 1.53 1.84 7.75
N TYR A 638 0.88 0.69 7.67
CA TYR A 638 -0.56 0.56 7.60
C TYR A 638 -1.19 0.45 9.00
N GLN A 639 -0.67 -0.44 9.85
CA GLN A 639 -1.20 -0.59 11.22
C GLN A 639 -0.89 0.64 12.08
N ASP A 640 0.26 1.27 11.84
CA ASP A 640 0.80 2.37 12.62
C ASP A 640 0.63 3.72 11.92
N ALA A 641 -0.36 3.85 11.03
CA ALA A 641 -0.61 5.07 10.24
C ALA A 641 -0.73 6.35 11.10
N LYS A 642 -1.27 6.22 12.32
CA LYS A 642 -1.35 7.34 13.29
C LYS A 642 0.03 7.76 13.79
N LEU A 643 0.89 6.80 14.14
CA LEU A 643 2.27 7.08 14.57
C LEU A 643 3.09 7.67 13.42
N LEU A 644 2.84 7.19 12.19
CA LEU A 644 3.47 7.76 11.01
C LEU A 644 3.08 9.22 10.78
N GLN A 645 1.79 9.55 10.95
CA GLN A 645 1.34 10.95 10.86
C GLN A 645 2.01 11.82 11.92
N MET A 646 2.03 11.37 13.18
CA MET A 646 2.71 12.07 14.27
C MET A 646 4.20 12.28 13.97
N ALA A 647 4.87 11.27 13.42
CA ALA A 647 6.29 11.36 13.04
C ALA A 647 6.51 12.36 11.90
N ASN A 648 5.58 12.45 10.93
CA ASN A 648 5.66 13.44 9.85
C ASN A 648 5.50 14.87 10.36
N GLU A 649 4.53 15.12 11.24
CA GLU A 649 4.34 16.43 11.89
C GLU A 649 5.58 16.83 12.72
N ALA A 650 6.14 15.88 13.47
CA ALA A 650 7.38 16.11 14.20
C ALA A 650 8.56 16.44 13.26
N ALA A 651 8.66 15.77 12.10
CA ALA A 651 9.69 16.05 11.11
C ALA A 651 9.58 17.47 10.53
N ASP A 652 8.35 17.97 10.28
CA ASP A 652 8.09 19.34 9.82
C ASP A 652 8.61 20.38 10.82
N GLU A 653 8.32 20.20 12.10
CA GLU A 653 8.78 21.10 13.16
C GLU A 653 10.31 21.08 13.33
N LEU A 654 10.89 19.88 13.20
CA LEU A 654 12.31 19.66 13.40
C LEU A 654 13.17 20.26 12.29
N LEU A 655 12.70 20.27 11.04
CA LEU A 655 13.44 20.90 9.95
C LEU A 655 13.38 22.43 10.00
N ASN A 656 12.31 22.99 10.58
CA ASN A 656 12.17 24.43 10.79
C ASN A 656 12.98 24.95 12.00
N SER A 657 13.53 24.05 12.83
CA SER A 657 14.39 24.40 13.95
C SER A 657 15.81 23.94 13.67
N GLU A 658 16.77 24.88 13.53
CA GLU A 658 18.19 24.58 13.37
C GLU A 658 18.76 23.90 14.64
N ASN A 659 18.52 22.60 14.82
CA ASN A 659 19.04 21.87 15.97
C ASN A 659 19.98 20.72 15.56
N ASP A 660 21.13 20.68 16.23
CA ASP A 660 22.31 19.83 15.92
C ASP A 660 22.13 18.34 16.28
N TRP A 661 21.02 17.95 16.93
CA TRP A 661 20.69 16.54 17.27
C TRP A 661 20.52 15.65 16.02
N MET A 662 20.24 16.29 14.90
CA MET A 662 20.07 15.73 13.56
C MET A 662 21.26 14.88 13.06
N LYS A 663 22.47 15.07 13.58
CA LYS A 663 23.68 14.31 13.18
C LYS A 663 23.79 12.92 13.83
N ASN A 664 22.98 12.62 14.85
CA ASN A 664 23.08 11.39 15.64
C ASN A 664 22.01 10.35 15.31
N LEU A 665 21.11 10.63 14.37
CA LEU A 665 20.13 9.66 13.90
C LEU A 665 20.83 8.56 13.08
N PRO A 666 20.38 7.28 13.18
CA PRO A 666 20.91 6.22 12.35
C PRO A 666 20.64 6.52 10.87
N ASP A 667 21.71 6.59 10.08
CA ASP A 667 21.63 6.77 8.64
C ASP A 667 20.99 5.53 7.99
N TYR A 668 19.82 5.72 7.39
CA TYR A 668 19.25 4.76 6.43
C TYR A 668 19.92 4.95 5.06
N GLU A 669 21.25 4.92 4.98
CA GLU A 669 22.04 5.20 3.76
C GLU A 669 21.76 4.23 2.59
N GLY A 670 21.19 3.06 2.87
CA GLY A 670 20.72 2.10 1.85
C GLY A 670 19.56 2.61 0.98
N THR A 671 19.01 3.79 1.28
CA THR A 671 17.90 4.41 0.54
C THR A 671 18.32 5.20 -0.70
N SER A 672 19.60 5.21 -1.06
CA SER A 672 20.07 5.82 -2.32
C SER A 672 19.48 5.17 -3.58
N SER A 673 18.86 3.99 -3.46
CA SER A 673 18.05 3.35 -4.52
C SER A 673 16.59 3.80 -4.60
N VAL A 674 16.11 4.59 -3.62
CA VAL A 674 14.72 5.08 -3.50
C VAL A 674 14.53 6.41 -4.23
N ILE A 675 15.63 7.13 -4.50
CA ILE A 675 15.61 8.37 -5.27
C ILE A 675 15.91 8.05 -6.71
N ILE A 676 14.86 7.85 -7.52
CA ILE A 676 14.90 8.02 -8.98
C ILE A 676 13.53 8.47 -9.49
#